data_AF-A0A8S1BW80-F1
#
_entry.id   AF-A0A8S1BW80-F1
#
_cell.length_a   1.000
_cell.length_b   1.000
_cell.length_c   1.000
_cell.angle_alpha   90.00
_cell.angle_beta   90.00
_cell.angle_gamma   90.00
#
_symmetry.space_group_name_H-M   'P 1'
#
loop_
_entity.id
_entity.type
_entity.pdbx_description
1 polymer ?
#
loop_
_entity_poly.entity_id
_entity_poly.type
_entity_poly.pdbx_seq_one_letter_code
_entity_poly.pdbx_strand_id
1 'polypeptide(L)'
;MVQPSDFSDILRQVGWTDGFNIPALSDENRRLEAEVAAMLREKASLMISVAELDDLMGSLKSHTQELETEYTQNETMLSVQQKQIEKEDARIRVLQGEQSRLKNAISMEKQERKNIEERCKKIEHQINTALHPNKDLEAVQQHWQKQEALANLTAGTLEDFYKQDEAKLKELELQRLRLQEQVTSATKKLHETNSSVLALEQQLETSANKYKVIIGAKSELADRWKVTANNVREKEEMCRGLKQEVDALSHVVENKQAEMRATKELEENEQRRNCEIMAHTRLLEHDAVKLRETLRENKTTSAALGEEVDSLQRYLAGCGSDLAELRKRSQDTTKRINELESQRDIAREGCLQRKLRLENLGSLTGNSEKRNQRLEGMLQEKMRAVSKMKNDMHRIESETTQAKQEALKVKQETGNCLAVANAEEVTLRHVNQQKNEVDKLLEKHRDMLLNIDVEIQRADLRLQKIANEKAVDAENTARLSEKESLLKEAYSQKRAALTELERDVRNCETGERQVVQSLVAAKQQLEALQAAERAYWAEVDGGDAKMTANRTEVESCQVKLSLMKAKVTKRNEELSRLKAEVLSLKNTALQADRVGKLQSAELASEISALDAEVTAAENGNTELKQAIKKRKLRIQQLQGVFDMTIKSMEGSGAENLDAAECITKQQIRVAQEKGELVNRGNTLDLQIRTAEKEIQAMENTLTLVKSANDRFRSSLSLPGAQQAEDVEIDPDLAGKIKSEEERQVKLKAELRQKKETEAKMYTKCQNLRDQLAETEERYQQLITESAERKHMVDELEREIAEQDVKLKRAFAQARRLKRELRAGHSGPTFEERDLEVREMKRVSSAALKQLWELGPQAKPLVAKYLQEKDLPTEAPQFKARTSKTLSQLSITGPSE
;
A
#
# COMPACT_ATOMS: atom_id res chain seq x y z
N MET A 1 -47.95 -45.27 23.53
CA MET A 1 -47.26 -44.02 23.16
C MET A 1 -47.40 -43.84 21.67
N VAL A 2 -47.92 -42.69 21.25
CA VAL A 2 -47.79 -42.16 19.88
C VAL A 2 -47.25 -40.75 20.10
N GLN A 3 -46.22 -40.32 19.35
CA GLN A 3 -45.74 -38.95 19.49
C GLN A 3 -46.76 -37.98 18.87
N PRO A 4 -46.98 -36.80 19.49
CA PRO A 4 -47.73 -35.75 18.83
C PRO A 4 -46.89 -35.22 17.67
N SER A 5 -47.14 -35.74 16.47
CA SER A 5 -46.65 -35.15 15.21
C SER A 5 -47.02 -33.67 15.17
N ASP A 6 -46.05 -32.82 14.85
CA ASP A 6 -46.02 -31.46 15.37
C ASP A 6 -47.30 -30.64 15.18
N PHE A 7 -47.80 -30.09 16.29
CA PHE A 7 -48.96 -29.22 16.31
C PHE A 7 -48.72 -27.96 15.44
N SER A 8 -47.46 -27.55 15.24
CA SER A 8 -47.10 -26.48 14.31
C SER A 8 -47.34 -26.83 12.84
N ASP A 9 -47.23 -28.10 12.43
CA ASP A 9 -47.46 -28.49 11.03
C ASP A 9 -48.95 -28.48 10.67
N ILE A 10 -49.82 -28.78 11.63
CA ILE A 10 -51.27 -28.58 11.50
C ILE A 10 -51.57 -27.08 11.31
N LEU A 11 -50.95 -26.21 12.12
CA LEU A 11 -51.07 -24.76 11.95
C LEU A 11 -50.46 -24.27 10.62
N ARG A 12 -49.45 -24.95 10.09
CA ARG A 12 -48.82 -24.68 8.79
C ARG A 12 -49.77 -24.98 7.64
N GLN A 13 -50.50 -26.09 7.70
CA GLN A 13 -51.55 -26.43 6.72
C GLN A 13 -52.74 -25.46 6.76
N VAL A 14 -53.02 -24.84 7.91
CA VAL A 14 -54.06 -23.80 8.07
C VAL A 14 -53.53 -22.38 7.72
N GLY A 15 -52.26 -22.25 7.32
CA GLY A 15 -51.64 -20.97 6.94
C GLY A 15 -51.30 -20.04 8.11
N TRP A 16 -51.38 -20.52 9.35
CA TRP A 16 -51.32 -19.74 10.59
C TRP A 16 -49.91 -19.75 11.21
N THR A 17 -48.88 -19.51 10.40
CA THR A 17 -47.49 -19.86 10.78
C THR A 17 -46.42 -18.80 10.70
N ASP A 18 -46.55 -17.74 9.89
CA ASP A 18 -45.60 -16.61 9.91
C ASP A 18 -46.31 -15.27 9.67
N GLY A 19 -46.07 -14.30 10.56
CA GLY A 19 -46.55 -12.92 10.44
C GLY A 19 -47.98 -12.65 10.93
N PHE A 20 -48.52 -11.49 10.55
CA PHE A 20 -49.73 -10.90 11.12
C PHE A 20 -51.05 -11.60 10.74
N ASN A 21 -51.06 -12.45 9.71
CA ASN A 21 -52.27 -12.91 9.02
C ASN A 21 -53.20 -13.78 9.90
N ILE A 22 -54.19 -13.17 10.55
CA ILE A 22 -55.33 -13.89 11.14
C ILE A 22 -56.36 -14.17 10.03
N PRO A 23 -56.85 -15.42 9.81
CA PRO A 23 -57.77 -15.74 8.71
C PRO A 23 -59.18 -15.11 8.73
N ALA A 24 -59.46 -14.12 9.59
CA ALA A 24 -60.78 -13.50 9.77
C ALA A 24 -60.67 -12.01 10.16
N LEU A 25 -60.14 -11.18 9.24
CA LEU A 25 -59.86 -9.76 9.46
C LEU A 25 -60.81 -8.84 8.67
N SER A 26 -61.20 -7.73 9.28
CA SER A 26 -61.81 -6.59 8.58
C SER A 26 -60.83 -5.95 7.59
N ASP A 27 -61.35 -5.26 6.56
CA ASP A 27 -60.51 -4.59 5.56
C ASP A 27 -59.71 -3.41 6.15
N GLU A 28 -60.13 -2.88 7.30
CA GLU A 28 -59.40 -1.88 8.09
C GLU A 28 -58.13 -2.48 8.71
N ASN A 29 -58.24 -3.63 9.38
CA ASN A 29 -57.08 -4.31 9.96
C ASN A 29 -56.07 -4.70 8.87
N ARG A 30 -56.54 -5.17 7.70
CA ARG A 30 -55.67 -5.53 6.57
C ARG A 30 -54.87 -4.33 5.99
N ARG A 31 -55.36 -3.09 6.18
CA ARG A 31 -54.59 -1.88 5.83
C ARG A 31 -53.52 -1.57 6.87
N LEU A 32 -53.88 -1.65 8.16
CA LEU A 32 -52.93 -1.46 9.26
C LEU A 32 -51.78 -2.48 9.20
N GLU A 33 -52.07 -3.73 8.82
CA GLU A 33 -51.05 -4.77 8.60
C GLU A 33 -50.07 -4.42 7.46
N ALA A 34 -50.57 -3.84 6.36
CA ALA A 34 -49.74 -3.40 5.24
C ALA A 34 -48.84 -2.20 5.61
N GLU A 35 -49.36 -1.27 6.40
CA GLU A 35 -48.64 -0.10 6.92
C GLU A 35 -47.58 -0.50 7.95
N VAL A 36 -47.94 -1.35 8.93
CA VAL A 36 -46.98 -1.93 9.89
C VAL A 36 -45.90 -2.74 9.17
N ALA A 37 -46.24 -3.50 8.12
CA ALA A 37 -45.24 -4.21 7.31
C ALA A 37 -44.33 -3.26 6.52
N ALA A 38 -44.76 -2.05 6.15
CA ALA A 38 -43.89 -1.05 5.54
C ALA A 38 -42.90 -0.49 6.58
N MET A 39 -43.40 -0.02 7.73
CA MET A 39 -42.60 0.53 8.82
C MET A 39 -41.58 -0.48 9.37
N LEU A 40 -41.93 -1.77 9.43
CA LEU A 40 -41.01 -2.84 9.85
C LEU A 40 -39.86 -3.07 8.86
N ARG A 41 -40.06 -2.86 7.55
CA ARG A 41 -38.97 -2.95 6.55
C ARG A 41 -38.02 -1.77 6.66
N GLU A 42 -38.56 -0.55 6.83
CA GLU A 42 -37.75 0.65 7.02
C GLU A 42 -36.92 0.57 8.32
N LYS A 43 -37.55 0.14 9.42
CA LYS A 43 -36.85 -0.18 10.67
C LYS A 43 -35.74 -1.21 10.47
N ALA A 44 -35.98 -2.28 9.70
CA ALA A 44 -34.96 -3.29 9.42
C ALA A 44 -33.76 -2.71 8.63
N SER A 45 -33.99 -1.87 7.61
CA SER A 45 -32.90 -1.21 6.89
C SER A 45 -32.10 -0.24 7.76
N LEU A 46 -32.76 0.49 8.66
CA LEU A 46 -32.08 1.39 9.61
C LEU A 46 -31.29 0.60 10.65
N MET A 47 -31.80 -0.52 11.16
CA MET A 47 -31.07 -1.40 12.08
C MET A 47 -29.83 -2.03 11.45
N ILE A 48 -29.85 -2.34 10.15
CA ILE A 48 -28.66 -2.79 9.40
C ILE A 48 -27.61 -1.67 9.34
N SER A 49 -28.02 -0.45 8.95
CA SER A 49 -27.09 0.69 8.88
C SER A 49 -26.51 1.08 10.25
N VAL A 50 -27.27 0.94 11.34
CA VAL A 50 -26.75 1.13 12.70
C VAL A 50 -25.74 0.03 13.06
N ALA A 51 -26.01 -1.25 12.74
CA ALA A 51 -25.07 -2.34 12.99
C ALA A 51 -23.75 -2.16 12.20
N GLU A 52 -23.82 -1.73 10.93
CA GLU A 52 -22.64 -1.41 10.12
C GLU A 52 -21.81 -0.27 10.74
N LEU A 53 -22.47 0.75 11.31
CA LEU A 53 -21.80 1.86 12.00
C LEU A 53 -21.23 1.43 13.36
N ASP A 54 -21.89 0.55 14.10
CA ASP A 54 -21.38 0.00 15.37
C ASP A 54 -20.18 -0.94 15.14
N ASP A 55 -20.20 -1.78 14.10
CA ASP A 55 -19.06 -2.62 13.69
C ASP A 55 -17.86 -1.75 13.27
N LEU A 56 -18.09 -0.69 12.49
CA LEU A 56 -17.07 0.31 12.17
C LEU A 56 -16.52 0.97 13.45
N MET A 57 -17.40 1.37 14.38
CA MET A 57 -17.00 1.92 15.68
C MET A 57 -16.19 0.91 16.52
N GLY A 58 -16.54 -0.37 16.46
CA GLY A 58 -15.84 -1.47 17.12
C GLY A 58 -14.43 -1.68 16.56
N SER A 59 -14.30 -1.68 15.22
CA SER A 59 -13.00 -1.77 14.55
C SER A 59 -12.09 -0.58 14.88
N LEU A 60 -12.63 0.64 14.91
CA LEU A 60 -11.89 1.84 15.31
C LEU A 60 -11.49 1.80 16.79
N LYS A 61 -12.36 1.29 17.68
CA LYS A 61 -12.04 1.10 19.11
C LYS A 61 -10.92 0.06 19.31
N SER A 62 -10.96 -1.07 18.59
CA SER A 62 -9.87 -2.05 18.56
C SER A 62 -8.56 -1.38 18.13
N HIS A 63 -8.60 -0.63 17.03
CA HIS A 63 -7.41 0.02 16.52
C HIS A 63 -6.85 1.11 17.45
N THR A 64 -7.70 1.86 18.17
CA THR A 64 -7.21 2.75 19.23
C THR A 64 -6.57 2.01 20.41
N GLN A 65 -7.10 0.84 20.80
CA GLN A 65 -6.49 0.01 21.84
C GLN A 65 -5.17 -0.61 21.39
N GLU A 66 -5.09 -1.07 20.13
CA GLU A 66 -3.83 -1.50 19.50
C GLU A 66 -2.78 -0.39 19.57
N LEU A 67 -3.13 0.84 19.15
CA LEU A 67 -2.25 2.01 19.21
C LEU A 67 -1.83 2.39 20.65
N GLU A 68 -2.72 2.25 21.64
CA GLU A 68 -2.37 2.44 23.06
C GLU A 68 -1.41 1.35 23.57
N THR A 69 -1.60 0.08 23.17
CA THR A 69 -0.67 -1.01 23.51
C THR A 69 0.67 -0.86 22.80
N GLU A 70 0.72 -0.39 21.56
CA GLU A 70 1.96 -0.07 20.86
C GLU A 70 2.66 1.14 21.49
N TYR A 71 1.92 2.18 21.89
CA TYR A 71 2.49 3.33 22.60
C TYR A 71 3.17 2.90 23.91
N THR A 72 2.47 2.10 24.73
CA THR A 72 3.01 1.63 26.03
C THR A 72 4.16 0.61 25.86
N GLN A 73 4.14 -0.23 24.81
CA GLN A 73 5.28 -1.07 24.45
C GLN A 73 6.50 -0.22 24.04
N ASN A 74 6.31 0.83 23.24
CA ASN A 74 7.40 1.74 22.86
C ASN A 74 7.94 2.54 24.06
N GLU A 75 7.08 3.03 24.96
CA GLU A 75 7.50 3.71 26.19
C GLU A 75 8.32 2.78 27.11
N THR A 76 7.87 1.53 27.30
CA THR A 76 8.63 0.55 28.09
C THR A 76 9.94 0.14 27.40
N MET A 77 9.97 0.04 26.07
CA MET A 77 11.20 -0.20 25.31
C MET A 77 12.22 0.94 25.49
N LEU A 78 11.78 2.20 25.40
CA LEU A 78 12.61 3.38 25.64
C LEU A 78 13.15 3.39 27.08
N SER A 79 12.30 3.05 28.07
CA SER A 79 12.73 2.93 29.47
C SER A 79 13.79 1.83 29.68
N VAL A 80 13.69 0.71 28.95
CA VAL A 80 14.68 -0.37 28.97
C VAL A 80 15.98 0.06 28.28
N GLN A 81 15.92 0.75 27.14
CA GLN A 81 17.09 1.29 26.45
C GLN A 81 17.83 2.32 27.31
N GLN A 82 17.11 3.22 27.99
CA GLN A 82 17.71 4.19 28.92
C GLN A 82 18.44 3.50 30.08
N LYS A 83 17.82 2.49 30.70
CA LYS A 83 18.44 1.63 31.73
C LYS A 83 19.59 0.77 31.20
N GLN A 84 19.66 0.51 29.90
CA GLN A 84 20.77 -0.18 29.26
C GLN A 84 21.98 0.77 29.12
N ILE A 85 21.74 2.01 28.70
CA ILE A 85 22.76 3.07 28.62
C ILE A 85 23.36 3.36 30.00
N GLU A 86 22.52 3.54 31.03
CA GLU A 86 22.97 3.75 32.42
C GLU A 86 23.90 2.64 32.94
N LYS A 87 23.64 1.38 32.56
CA LYS A 87 24.46 0.21 32.91
C LYS A 87 25.80 0.20 32.19
N GLU A 88 25.83 0.49 30.89
CA GLU A 88 27.10 0.56 30.16
C GLU A 88 27.93 1.77 30.62
N ASP A 89 27.32 2.91 30.94
CA ASP A 89 28.02 4.04 31.58
C ASP A 89 28.59 3.67 32.96
N ALA A 90 27.86 2.88 33.77
CA ALA A 90 28.38 2.34 35.02
C ALA A 90 29.57 1.38 34.77
N ARG A 91 29.47 0.53 33.74
CA ARG A 91 30.53 -0.41 33.35
C ARG A 91 31.78 0.28 32.83
N ILE A 92 31.63 1.34 32.01
CA ILE A 92 32.73 2.19 31.53
C ILE A 92 33.46 2.83 32.72
N ARG A 93 32.74 3.33 33.72
CA ARG A 93 33.34 3.89 34.95
C ARG A 93 34.12 2.84 35.75
N VAL A 94 33.62 1.60 35.85
CA VAL A 94 34.36 0.48 36.47
C VAL A 94 35.64 0.16 35.69
N LEU A 95 35.55 0.02 34.36
CA LEU A 95 36.70 -0.29 33.50
C LEU A 95 37.77 0.83 33.51
N GLN A 96 37.37 2.10 33.61
CA GLN A 96 38.29 3.22 33.83
C GLN A 96 38.99 3.12 35.20
N GLY A 97 38.24 2.75 36.24
CA GLY A 97 38.79 2.44 37.57
C GLY A 97 39.82 1.32 37.53
N GLU A 98 39.51 0.18 36.91
CA GLU A 98 40.43 -0.95 36.73
C GLU A 98 41.66 -0.56 35.90
N GLN A 99 41.50 0.20 34.82
CA GLN A 99 42.63 0.70 34.03
C GLN A 99 43.57 1.59 34.87
N SER A 100 43.02 2.43 35.77
CA SER A 100 43.83 3.24 36.70
C SER A 100 44.56 2.37 37.73
N ARG A 101 43.89 1.34 38.27
CA ARG A 101 44.49 0.37 39.21
C ARG A 101 45.63 -0.41 38.55
N LEU A 102 45.45 -0.87 37.31
CA LEU A 102 46.47 -1.59 36.55
C LEU A 102 47.65 -0.68 36.18
N LYS A 103 47.42 0.58 35.79
CA LYS A 103 48.49 1.58 35.59
C LYS A 103 49.33 1.76 36.85
N ASN A 104 48.70 1.85 38.01
CA ASN A 104 49.38 1.98 39.30
C ASN A 104 50.17 0.71 39.66
N ALA A 105 49.59 -0.49 39.49
CA ALA A 105 50.27 -1.76 39.72
C ALA A 105 51.53 -1.92 38.83
N ILE A 106 51.41 -1.60 37.54
CA ILE A 106 52.55 -1.59 36.60
C ILE A 106 53.65 -0.59 37.03
N SER A 107 53.27 0.51 37.69
CA SER A 107 54.24 1.48 38.23
C SER A 107 54.98 0.94 39.47
N MET A 108 54.29 0.20 40.34
CA MET A 108 54.91 -0.45 41.51
C MET A 108 55.88 -1.56 41.07
N GLU A 109 55.43 -2.44 40.18
CA GLU A 109 56.24 -3.55 39.63
C GLU A 109 57.54 -3.06 38.98
N LYS A 110 57.47 -1.95 38.23
CA LYS A 110 58.65 -1.28 37.64
C LYS A 110 59.62 -0.74 38.67
N GLN A 111 59.17 -0.41 39.89
CA GLN A 111 60.05 0.04 40.97
C GLN A 111 60.64 -1.14 41.74
N GLU A 112 59.87 -2.20 42.00
CA GLU A 112 60.40 -3.42 42.61
C GLU A 112 61.47 -4.09 41.73
N ARG A 113 61.28 -4.11 40.41
CA ARG A 113 62.28 -4.63 39.47
C ARG A 113 63.63 -3.92 39.57
N LYS A 114 63.66 -2.59 39.71
CA LYS A 114 64.90 -1.82 39.96
C LYS A 114 65.54 -2.20 41.29
N ASN A 115 64.74 -2.31 42.35
CA ASN A 115 65.23 -2.71 43.68
C ASN A 115 65.87 -4.11 43.65
N ILE A 116 65.37 -5.02 42.81
CA ILE A 116 65.95 -6.36 42.59
C ILE A 116 67.28 -6.25 41.83
N GLU A 117 67.35 -5.47 40.74
CA GLU A 117 68.60 -5.26 39.99
C GLU A 117 69.73 -4.65 40.86
N GLU A 118 69.38 -3.78 41.83
CA GLU A 118 70.33 -3.27 42.83
C GLU A 118 70.76 -4.33 43.86
N ARG A 119 69.89 -5.29 44.20
CA ARG A 119 70.24 -6.40 45.10
C ARG A 119 71.13 -7.43 44.43
N CYS A 120 70.91 -7.75 43.14
CA CYS A 120 71.78 -8.64 42.37
C CYS A 120 73.23 -8.13 42.36
N LYS A 121 73.44 -6.84 42.04
CA LYS A 121 74.77 -6.19 42.04
C LYS A 121 75.48 -6.26 43.41
N LYS A 122 74.72 -6.22 44.51
CA LYS A 122 75.25 -6.37 45.88
C LYS A 122 75.64 -7.83 46.19
N ILE A 123 74.88 -8.81 45.70
CA ILE A 123 75.16 -10.24 45.90
C ILE A 123 76.36 -10.67 45.06
N GLU A 124 76.50 -10.19 43.82
CA GLU A 124 77.70 -10.40 42.99
C GLU A 124 78.97 -9.91 43.69
N HIS A 125 78.91 -8.75 44.34
CA HIS A 125 80.01 -8.23 45.16
C HIS A 125 80.31 -9.14 46.38
N GLN A 126 79.28 -9.66 47.06
CA GLN A 126 79.43 -10.55 48.22
C GLN A 126 80.00 -11.94 47.86
N ILE A 127 79.59 -12.52 46.72
CA ILE A 127 80.11 -13.82 46.26
C ILE A 127 81.62 -13.73 46.00
N ASN A 128 82.10 -12.62 45.43
CA ASN A 128 83.54 -12.39 45.25
C ASN A 128 84.30 -12.33 46.59
N THR A 129 83.68 -11.85 47.68
CA THR A 129 84.30 -11.85 49.02
C THR A 129 84.22 -13.19 49.76
N ALA A 130 83.34 -14.11 49.35
CA ALA A 130 83.13 -15.40 50.02
C ALA A 130 84.14 -16.49 49.60
N LEU A 131 84.98 -16.24 48.59
CA LEU A 131 85.92 -17.20 48.00
C LEU A 131 87.24 -17.38 48.79
N HIS A 132 87.20 -17.31 50.13
CA HIS A 132 88.35 -17.55 51.02
C HIS A 132 87.98 -18.59 52.11
N PRO A 133 88.70 -19.72 52.24
CA PRO A 133 88.29 -20.84 53.09
C PRO A 133 88.82 -20.78 54.55
N ASN A 134 88.09 -21.37 55.49
CA ASN A 134 88.55 -21.71 56.85
C ASN A 134 87.82 -22.96 57.40
N LYS A 135 88.21 -23.50 58.57
CA LYS A 135 88.14 -24.95 58.85
C LYS A 135 87.81 -25.41 60.29
N ASP A 136 87.33 -26.66 60.36
CA ASP A 136 87.44 -27.69 61.44
C ASP A 136 86.64 -27.56 62.77
N LEU A 137 86.60 -28.68 63.53
CA LEU A 137 85.48 -29.08 64.44
C LEU A 137 85.90 -30.17 65.47
N GLU A 138 85.58 -30.02 66.77
CA GLU A 138 85.87 -31.02 67.84
C GLU A 138 85.12 -30.74 69.18
N ALA A 139 84.61 -31.78 69.90
CA ALA A 139 84.38 -31.85 71.39
C ALA A 139 83.37 -32.95 71.85
N VAL A 140 83.80 -34.04 72.53
CA VAL A 140 82.87 -35.11 73.04
C VAL A 140 83.24 -35.73 74.43
N GLN A 141 84.45 -35.58 74.96
CA GLN A 141 85.03 -36.56 75.92
C GLN A 141 84.59 -36.54 77.42
N GLN A 142 83.77 -35.60 77.92
CA GLN A 142 83.73 -35.28 79.36
C GLN A 142 82.78 -36.11 80.28
N HIS A 143 81.99 -37.06 79.79
CA HIS A 143 80.73 -37.44 80.47
C HIS A 143 80.79 -38.56 81.55
N TRP A 144 81.92 -39.24 81.79
CA TRP A 144 81.91 -40.58 82.41
C TRP A 144 82.19 -40.72 83.92
N GLN A 145 82.62 -39.68 84.64
CA GLN A 145 83.21 -39.85 86.00
C GLN A 145 82.27 -39.60 87.21
N LYS A 146 80.97 -39.34 87.04
CA LYS A 146 80.08 -38.87 88.13
C LYS A 146 79.14 -39.91 88.77
N GLN A 147 79.15 -41.16 88.30
CA GLN A 147 77.97 -42.03 88.45
C GLN A 147 77.94 -42.93 89.70
N GLU A 148 79.09 -43.13 90.38
CA GLU A 148 79.23 -44.22 91.36
C GLU A 148 78.82 -43.86 92.81
N ALA A 149 78.95 -42.58 93.21
CA ALA A 149 78.71 -42.14 94.59
C ALA A 149 77.23 -42.04 95.01
N LEU A 150 76.29 -42.13 94.08
CA LEU A 150 74.85 -41.91 94.34
C LEU A 150 74.16 -43.10 95.03
N ALA A 151 74.76 -44.30 94.99
CA ALA A 151 74.09 -45.58 95.23
C ALA A 151 73.39 -45.72 96.60
N ASN A 152 73.83 -45.03 97.64
CA ASN A 152 73.23 -45.10 98.98
C ASN A 152 72.21 -43.98 99.28
N LEU A 153 72.15 -42.93 98.45
CA LEU A 153 71.08 -41.93 98.51
C LEU A 153 69.80 -42.46 97.84
N THR A 154 69.96 -43.41 96.91
CA THR A 154 68.89 -44.00 96.09
C THR A 154 67.66 -44.44 96.88
N ALA A 155 67.84 -45.11 98.02
CA ALA A 155 66.74 -45.71 98.78
C ALA A 155 65.76 -44.67 99.36
N GLY A 156 66.28 -43.56 99.90
CA GLY A 156 65.43 -42.44 100.35
C GLY A 156 64.78 -41.73 99.17
N THR A 157 65.56 -41.45 98.12
CA THR A 157 65.01 -40.82 96.91
C THR A 157 64.00 -41.71 96.18
N LEU A 158 64.04 -43.04 96.34
CA LEU A 158 63.10 -43.97 95.71
C LEU A 158 61.68 -43.79 96.24
N GLU A 159 61.50 -43.52 97.54
CA GLU A 159 60.17 -43.26 98.11
C GLU A 159 59.64 -41.88 97.70
N ASP A 160 60.52 -40.88 97.60
CA ASP A 160 60.18 -39.55 97.08
C ASP A 160 59.91 -39.58 95.57
N PHE A 161 60.65 -40.38 94.79
CA PHE A 161 60.34 -40.64 93.39
C PHE A 161 59.01 -41.36 93.26
N TYR A 162 58.68 -42.32 94.13
CA TYR A 162 57.37 -42.99 94.10
C TYR A 162 56.22 -41.99 94.30
N LYS A 163 56.37 -41.04 95.23
CA LYS A 163 55.38 -39.97 95.48
C LYS A 163 55.33 -38.94 94.33
N GLN A 164 56.49 -38.58 93.77
CA GLN A 164 56.56 -37.71 92.59
C GLN A 164 55.96 -38.37 91.35
N ASP A 165 56.16 -39.67 91.15
CA ASP A 165 55.65 -40.42 90.02
C ASP A 165 54.15 -40.70 90.19
N GLU A 166 53.67 -40.96 91.41
CA GLU A 166 52.22 -41.00 91.69
C GLU A 166 51.55 -39.63 91.43
N ALA A 167 52.23 -38.53 91.76
CA ALA A 167 51.76 -37.17 91.45
C ALA A 167 51.77 -36.88 89.93
N LYS A 168 52.84 -37.23 89.21
CA LYS A 168 52.91 -37.14 87.73
C LYS A 168 51.86 -38.02 87.06
N LEU A 169 51.62 -39.22 87.58
CA LEU A 169 50.63 -40.15 87.02
C LEU A 169 49.23 -39.57 87.17
N LYS A 170 48.88 -39.03 88.34
CA LYS A 170 47.63 -38.27 88.54
C LYS A 170 47.54 -37.04 87.64
N GLU A 171 48.63 -36.30 87.44
CA GLU A 171 48.64 -35.17 86.51
C GLU A 171 48.39 -35.62 85.06
N LEU A 172 49.10 -36.65 84.60
CA LEU A 172 48.96 -37.23 83.26
C LEU A 172 47.57 -37.84 83.04
N GLU A 173 46.93 -38.42 84.06
CA GLU A 173 45.54 -38.86 83.98
C GLU A 173 44.57 -37.68 83.89
N LEU A 174 44.81 -36.59 84.61
CA LEU A 174 43.99 -35.39 84.53
C LEU A 174 44.18 -34.67 83.17
N GLN A 175 45.40 -34.67 82.64
CA GLN A 175 45.70 -34.24 81.26
C GLN A 175 45.00 -35.17 80.23
N ARG A 176 45.05 -36.50 80.40
CA ARG A 176 44.36 -37.48 79.55
C ARG A 176 42.85 -37.23 79.52
N LEU A 177 42.23 -37.02 80.69
CA LEU A 177 40.81 -36.74 80.82
C LEU A 177 40.43 -35.40 80.14
N ARG A 178 41.23 -34.34 80.33
CA ARG A 178 41.04 -33.06 79.62
C ARG A 178 41.15 -33.21 78.10
N LEU A 179 42.14 -33.97 77.60
CA LEU A 179 42.29 -34.24 76.17
C LEU A 179 41.13 -35.09 75.63
N GLN A 180 40.64 -36.05 76.40
CA GLN A 180 39.48 -36.89 76.06
C GLN A 180 38.17 -36.07 76.02
N GLU A 181 38.00 -35.10 76.92
CA GLU A 181 36.90 -34.14 76.90
C GLU A 181 37.02 -33.16 75.71
N GLN A 182 38.22 -32.65 75.41
CA GLN A 182 38.47 -31.83 74.23
C GLN A 182 38.13 -32.59 72.93
N VAL A 183 38.63 -33.82 72.77
CA VAL A 183 38.33 -34.69 71.62
C VAL A 183 36.83 -34.94 71.50
N THR A 184 36.13 -35.29 72.58
CA THR A 184 34.67 -35.52 72.53
C THR A 184 33.84 -34.25 72.32
N SER A 185 34.37 -33.07 72.69
CA SER A 185 33.76 -31.78 72.31
C SER A 185 33.99 -31.44 70.82
N ALA A 186 35.15 -31.81 70.28
CA ALA A 186 35.51 -31.59 68.88
C ALA A 186 34.74 -32.52 67.94
N THR A 187 34.56 -33.80 68.29
CA THR A 187 33.75 -34.74 67.49
C THR A 187 32.28 -34.37 67.48
N LYS A 188 31.71 -33.85 68.58
CA LYS A 188 30.35 -33.29 68.60
C LYS A 188 30.20 -32.12 67.62
N LYS A 189 31.08 -31.11 67.71
CA LYS A 189 31.09 -29.96 66.79
C LYS A 189 31.28 -30.37 65.33
N LEU A 190 32.12 -31.38 65.07
CA LEU A 190 32.30 -31.94 63.73
C LEU A 190 31.00 -32.60 63.22
N HIS A 191 30.28 -33.33 64.08
CA HIS A 191 29.02 -33.95 63.72
C HIS A 191 27.89 -32.92 63.49
N GLU A 192 27.82 -31.89 64.33
CA GLU A 192 26.90 -30.74 64.19
C GLU A 192 27.14 -29.99 62.87
N THR A 193 28.40 -29.66 62.57
CA THR A 193 28.76 -28.97 61.31
C THR A 193 28.54 -29.85 60.08
N ASN A 194 28.88 -31.14 60.14
CA ASN A 194 28.63 -32.07 59.04
C ASN A 194 27.13 -32.27 58.76
N SER A 195 26.30 -32.35 59.81
CA SER A 195 24.84 -32.34 59.69
C SER A 195 24.31 -31.07 59.04
N SER A 196 24.85 -29.90 59.43
CA SER A 196 24.51 -28.62 58.79
C SER A 196 24.94 -28.52 57.33
N VAL A 197 26.08 -29.12 56.95
CA VAL A 197 26.55 -29.17 55.55
C VAL A 197 25.62 -30.05 54.71
N LEU A 198 25.33 -31.28 55.17
CA LEU A 198 24.40 -32.19 54.50
C LEU A 198 23.01 -31.56 54.29
N ALA A 199 22.51 -30.83 55.29
CA ALA A 199 21.24 -30.11 55.17
C ALA A 199 21.28 -28.98 54.12
N LEU A 200 22.41 -28.27 53.99
CA LEU A 200 22.61 -27.24 52.95
C LEU A 200 22.78 -27.86 51.56
N GLU A 201 23.49 -28.98 51.43
CA GLU A 201 23.61 -29.74 50.18
C GLU A 201 22.25 -30.22 49.68
N GLN A 202 21.40 -30.74 50.59
CA GLN A 202 20.04 -31.17 50.26
C GLN A 202 19.12 -30.00 49.88
N GLN A 203 19.31 -28.80 50.47
CA GLN A 203 18.64 -27.57 50.04
C GLN A 203 19.13 -27.10 48.66
N LEU A 204 20.44 -27.18 48.39
CA LEU A 204 21.01 -26.86 47.08
C LEU A 204 20.50 -27.81 46.00
N GLU A 205 20.48 -29.13 46.23
CA GLU A 205 19.97 -30.12 45.28
C GLU A 205 18.47 -29.92 44.99
N THR A 206 17.64 -29.72 46.03
CA THR A 206 16.22 -29.43 45.83
C THR A 206 15.98 -28.09 45.13
N SER A 207 16.85 -27.09 45.32
CA SER A 207 16.80 -25.84 44.54
C SER A 207 17.21 -26.06 43.08
N ALA A 208 18.26 -26.83 42.81
CA ALA A 208 18.73 -27.14 41.46
C ALA A 208 17.68 -27.93 40.67
N ASN A 209 16.98 -28.86 41.31
CA ASN A 209 15.89 -29.61 40.70
C ASN A 209 14.66 -28.71 40.41
N LYS A 210 14.34 -27.73 41.28
CA LYS A 210 13.35 -26.68 40.96
C LYS A 210 13.77 -25.84 39.75
N TYR A 211 15.05 -25.46 39.65
CA TYR A 211 15.57 -24.73 38.48
C TYR A 211 15.47 -25.55 37.18
N LYS A 212 15.78 -26.86 37.21
CA LYS A 212 15.59 -27.75 36.04
C LYS A 212 14.12 -27.75 35.56
N VAL A 213 13.16 -27.86 36.48
CA VAL A 213 11.71 -27.80 36.14
C VAL A 213 11.32 -26.44 35.55
N ILE A 214 11.81 -25.33 36.11
CA ILE A 214 11.58 -23.98 35.58
C ILE A 214 12.18 -23.81 34.18
N ILE A 215 13.35 -24.39 33.91
CA ILE A 215 13.99 -24.36 32.58
C ILE A 215 13.17 -25.18 31.58
N GLY A 216 12.69 -26.38 31.96
CA GLY A 216 11.78 -27.19 31.12
C GLY A 216 10.50 -26.44 30.77
N ALA A 217 9.81 -25.87 31.77
CA ALA A 217 8.60 -25.08 31.56
C ALA A 217 8.84 -23.83 30.69
N LYS A 218 10.02 -23.20 30.78
CA LYS A 218 10.42 -22.10 29.88
C LYS A 218 10.66 -22.58 28.45
N SER A 219 11.23 -23.76 28.24
CA SER A 219 11.39 -24.34 26.89
C SER A 219 10.02 -24.64 26.27
N GLU A 220 9.15 -25.36 26.99
CA GLU A 220 7.79 -25.63 26.53
C GLU A 220 7.02 -24.35 26.20
N LEU A 221 7.14 -23.32 27.03
CA LEU A 221 6.51 -22.03 26.79
C LEU A 221 7.09 -21.38 25.51
N ALA A 222 8.41 -21.36 25.34
CA ALA A 222 9.06 -20.84 24.15
C ALA A 222 8.67 -21.60 22.87
N ASP A 223 8.50 -22.92 22.94
CA ASP A 223 8.08 -23.74 21.81
C ASP A 223 6.59 -23.52 21.47
N ARG A 224 5.72 -23.33 22.47
CA ARG A 224 4.34 -22.86 22.26
C ARG A 224 4.30 -21.47 21.61
N TRP A 225 5.17 -20.55 22.03
CA TRP A 225 5.30 -19.21 21.42
C TRP A 225 5.81 -19.26 19.97
N LYS A 226 6.69 -20.21 19.61
CA LYS A 226 7.07 -20.43 18.19
C LYS A 226 5.88 -20.88 17.37
N VAL A 227 5.05 -21.79 17.90
CA VAL A 227 3.84 -22.28 17.21
C VAL A 227 2.80 -21.16 17.03
N THR A 228 2.57 -20.31 18.03
CA THR A 228 1.66 -19.17 17.87
C THR A 228 2.22 -18.11 16.92
N ALA A 229 3.52 -17.79 16.99
CA ALA A 229 4.16 -16.85 16.06
C ALA A 229 4.13 -17.34 14.60
N ASN A 230 4.33 -18.64 14.36
CA ASN A 230 4.20 -19.22 13.02
C ASN A 230 2.75 -19.15 12.50
N ASN A 231 1.76 -19.46 13.34
CA ASN A 231 0.34 -19.32 12.97
C ASN A 231 -0.02 -17.85 12.65
N VAL A 232 0.47 -16.89 13.44
CA VAL A 232 0.32 -15.45 13.12
C VAL A 232 0.94 -15.11 11.77
N ARG A 233 2.16 -15.58 11.46
CA ARG A 233 2.78 -15.39 10.13
C ARG A 233 1.98 -16.02 9.00
N GLU A 234 1.48 -17.24 9.17
CA GLU A 234 0.59 -17.89 8.20
C GLU A 234 -0.69 -17.05 7.98
N LYS A 235 -1.23 -16.42 9.03
CA LYS A 235 -2.38 -15.52 8.91
C LYS A 235 -2.03 -14.19 8.25
N GLU A 236 -0.86 -13.61 8.52
CA GLU A 236 -0.35 -12.44 7.79
C GLU A 236 -0.18 -12.73 6.29
N GLU A 237 0.30 -13.92 5.93
CA GLU A 237 0.44 -14.36 4.54
C GLU A 237 -0.91 -14.60 3.87
N MET A 238 -1.88 -15.22 4.57
CA MET A 238 -3.27 -15.31 4.10
C MET A 238 -3.91 -13.92 3.89
N CYS A 239 -3.77 -12.99 4.85
CA CYS A 239 -4.29 -11.63 4.74
C CYS A 239 -3.61 -10.83 3.61
N ARG A 240 -2.32 -11.07 3.36
CA ARG A 240 -1.57 -10.48 2.23
C ARG A 240 -2.07 -11.00 0.89
N GLY A 241 -2.38 -12.29 0.79
CA GLY A 241 -3.01 -12.91 -0.39
C GLY A 241 -4.41 -12.34 -0.64
N LEU A 242 -5.27 -12.34 0.38
CA LEU A 242 -6.62 -11.76 0.31
C LEU A 242 -6.59 -10.27 -0.09
N LYS A 243 -5.60 -9.51 0.39
CA LYS A 243 -5.43 -8.11 -0.03
C LYS A 243 -5.07 -8.00 -1.52
N GLN A 244 -4.16 -8.84 -2.02
CA GLN A 244 -3.82 -8.88 -3.45
C GLN A 244 -5.03 -9.27 -4.33
N GLU A 245 -5.91 -10.16 -3.83
CA GLU A 245 -7.17 -10.50 -4.50
C GLU A 245 -8.15 -9.30 -4.50
N VAL A 246 -8.26 -8.56 -3.40
CA VAL A 246 -9.08 -7.33 -3.30
C VAL A 246 -8.54 -6.21 -4.19
N ASP A 247 -7.22 -6.00 -4.25
CA ASP A 247 -6.58 -5.02 -5.12
C ASP A 247 -6.82 -5.38 -6.61
N ALA A 248 -6.71 -6.66 -6.97
CA ALA A 248 -7.02 -7.16 -8.32
C ALA A 248 -8.51 -7.01 -8.68
N LEU A 249 -9.43 -7.33 -7.77
CA LEU A 249 -10.87 -7.11 -7.95
C LEU A 249 -11.20 -5.63 -8.09
N SER A 250 -10.50 -4.75 -7.35
CA SER A 250 -10.66 -3.30 -7.45
C SER A 250 -10.27 -2.80 -8.83
N HIS A 251 -9.13 -3.25 -9.38
CA HIS A 251 -8.77 -2.95 -10.77
C HIS A 251 -9.76 -3.50 -11.81
N VAL A 252 -10.38 -4.67 -11.57
CA VAL A 252 -11.47 -5.18 -12.44
C VAL A 252 -12.70 -4.26 -12.37
N VAL A 253 -13.05 -3.76 -11.18
CA VAL A 253 -14.14 -2.79 -10.99
C VAL A 253 -13.81 -1.45 -11.65
N GLU A 254 -12.60 -0.93 -11.50
CA GLU A 254 -12.14 0.30 -12.16
C GLU A 254 -12.22 0.20 -13.69
N ASN A 255 -11.73 -0.90 -14.27
CA ASN A 255 -11.84 -1.17 -15.69
C ASN A 255 -13.30 -1.25 -16.14
N LYS A 256 -14.17 -1.95 -15.38
CA LYS A 256 -15.60 -2.04 -15.71
C LYS A 256 -16.33 -0.71 -15.56
N GLN A 257 -15.91 0.15 -14.63
CA GLN A 257 -16.40 1.53 -14.54
C GLN A 257 -15.91 2.38 -15.73
N ALA A 258 -14.66 2.22 -16.17
CA ALA A 258 -14.13 2.93 -17.34
C ALA A 258 -14.89 2.52 -18.62
N GLU A 259 -15.16 1.23 -18.81
CA GLU A 259 -16.06 0.73 -19.86
C GLU A 259 -17.46 1.36 -19.76
N MET A 260 -18.08 1.39 -18.58
CA MET A 260 -19.40 2.00 -18.40
C MET A 260 -19.43 3.53 -18.58
N ARG A 261 -18.30 4.23 -18.38
CA ARG A 261 -18.17 5.65 -18.73
C ARG A 261 -18.09 5.81 -20.24
N ALA A 262 -17.25 5.02 -20.91
CA ALA A 262 -17.13 5.03 -22.36
C ALA A 262 -18.44 4.67 -23.09
N THR A 263 -19.22 3.69 -22.60
CA THR A 263 -20.54 3.40 -23.19
C THR A 263 -21.53 4.53 -22.99
N LYS A 264 -21.52 5.21 -21.83
CA LYS A 264 -22.38 6.38 -21.59
C LYS A 264 -21.97 7.58 -22.46
N GLU A 265 -20.67 7.83 -22.62
CA GLU A 265 -20.18 8.89 -23.51
C GLU A 265 -20.55 8.61 -24.98
N LEU A 266 -20.52 7.34 -25.41
CA LEU A 266 -21.02 6.92 -26.73
C LEU A 266 -22.54 7.08 -26.84
N GLU A 267 -23.32 6.69 -25.83
CA GLU A 267 -24.77 6.89 -25.80
C GLU A 267 -25.14 8.38 -25.85
N GLU A 268 -24.47 9.24 -25.08
CA GLU A 268 -24.67 10.70 -25.13
C GLU A 268 -24.30 11.28 -26.50
N ASN A 269 -23.21 10.82 -27.11
CA ASN A 269 -22.78 11.30 -28.42
C ASN A 269 -23.74 10.87 -29.54
N GLU A 270 -24.23 9.63 -29.52
CA GLU A 270 -25.27 9.19 -30.46
C GLU A 270 -26.62 9.85 -30.16
N GLN A 271 -26.96 10.18 -28.91
CA GLN A 271 -28.14 11.01 -28.60
C GLN A 271 -28.00 12.43 -29.18
N ARG A 272 -26.85 13.10 -29.00
CA ARG A 272 -26.55 14.42 -29.59
C ARG A 272 -26.68 14.36 -31.12
N ARG A 273 -26.04 13.38 -31.75
CA ARG A 273 -26.08 13.14 -33.20
C ARG A 273 -27.49 12.87 -33.71
N ASN A 274 -28.29 12.08 -33.01
CA ASN A 274 -29.70 11.87 -33.36
C ASN A 274 -30.51 13.17 -33.22
N CYS A 275 -30.25 14.01 -32.20
CA CYS A 275 -30.89 15.32 -32.09
C CYS A 275 -30.50 16.27 -33.24
N GLU A 276 -29.23 16.26 -33.66
CA GLU A 276 -28.73 17.01 -34.83
C GLU A 276 -29.38 16.53 -36.13
N ILE A 277 -29.46 15.21 -36.35
CA ILE A 277 -30.14 14.60 -37.51
C ILE A 277 -31.63 14.95 -37.51
N MET A 278 -32.31 14.92 -36.36
CA MET A 278 -33.70 15.35 -36.23
C MET A 278 -33.88 16.85 -36.52
N ALA A 279 -32.96 17.71 -36.06
CA ALA A 279 -33.00 19.14 -36.36
C ALA A 279 -32.77 19.41 -37.86
N HIS A 280 -31.79 18.75 -38.48
CA HIS A 280 -31.53 18.85 -39.91
C HIS A 280 -32.70 18.31 -40.74
N THR A 281 -33.31 17.20 -40.33
CA THR A 281 -34.52 16.65 -40.96
C THR A 281 -35.68 17.65 -40.91
N ARG A 282 -35.93 18.30 -39.77
CA ARG A 282 -36.95 19.35 -39.64
C ARG A 282 -36.70 20.57 -40.53
N LEU A 283 -35.43 20.97 -40.71
CA LEU A 283 -35.07 22.04 -41.66
C LEU A 283 -35.36 21.62 -43.11
N LEU A 284 -34.98 20.40 -43.50
CA LEU A 284 -35.28 19.84 -44.82
C LEU A 284 -36.79 19.65 -45.05
N GLU A 285 -37.57 19.30 -44.03
CA GLU A 285 -39.04 19.22 -44.09
C GLU A 285 -39.67 20.60 -44.32
N HIS A 286 -39.22 21.62 -43.56
CA HIS A 286 -39.64 23.02 -43.72
C HIS A 286 -39.28 23.58 -45.10
N ASP A 287 -38.06 23.33 -45.58
CA ASP A 287 -37.63 23.79 -46.90
C ASP A 287 -38.34 23.02 -48.03
N ALA A 288 -38.67 21.73 -47.83
CA ALA A 288 -39.53 20.97 -48.73
C ALA A 288 -40.99 21.48 -48.73
N VAL A 289 -41.50 22.03 -47.61
CA VAL A 289 -42.79 22.74 -47.56
C VAL A 289 -42.71 24.05 -48.36
N LYS A 290 -41.69 24.88 -48.14
CA LYS A 290 -41.47 26.12 -48.92
C LYS A 290 -41.32 25.86 -50.42
N LEU A 291 -40.63 24.79 -50.81
CA LEU A 291 -40.51 24.36 -52.20
C LEU A 291 -41.83 23.87 -52.79
N ARG A 292 -42.73 23.29 -51.99
CA ARG A 292 -44.10 22.95 -52.42
C ARG A 292 -45.00 24.18 -52.52
N GLU A 293 -44.84 25.16 -51.63
CA GLU A 293 -45.58 26.43 -51.64
C GLU A 293 -45.18 27.28 -52.85
N THR A 294 -43.89 27.56 -53.04
CA THR A 294 -43.38 28.28 -54.22
C THR A 294 -43.69 27.53 -55.53
N LEU A 295 -43.68 26.20 -55.55
CA LEU A 295 -44.13 25.42 -56.72
C LEU A 295 -45.65 25.50 -56.95
N ARG A 296 -46.45 25.71 -55.90
CA ARG A 296 -47.89 25.99 -56.01
C ARG A 296 -48.13 27.41 -56.54
N GLU A 297 -47.39 28.41 -56.03
CA GLU A 297 -47.43 29.80 -56.48
C GLU A 297 -47.01 29.94 -57.94
N ASN A 298 -45.93 29.27 -58.34
CA ASN A 298 -45.46 29.18 -59.72
C ASN A 298 -46.48 28.46 -60.63
N LYS A 299 -47.23 27.49 -60.13
CA LYS A 299 -48.35 26.88 -60.86
C LYS A 299 -49.53 27.84 -61.01
N THR A 300 -49.90 28.61 -59.98
CA THR A 300 -51.00 29.59 -60.07
C THR A 300 -50.64 30.78 -60.96
N THR A 301 -49.40 31.27 -60.92
CA THR A 301 -48.93 32.34 -61.82
C THR A 301 -48.76 31.83 -63.24
N SER A 302 -48.26 30.60 -63.46
CA SER A 302 -48.24 29.98 -64.79
C SER A 302 -49.65 29.72 -65.33
N ALA A 303 -50.65 29.46 -64.49
CA ALA A 303 -52.05 29.35 -64.90
C ALA A 303 -52.63 30.71 -65.28
N ALA A 304 -52.41 31.74 -64.45
CA ALA A 304 -52.83 33.12 -64.75
C ALA A 304 -52.18 33.67 -66.04
N LEU A 305 -50.87 33.45 -66.24
CA LEU A 305 -50.18 33.77 -67.48
C LEU A 305 -50.71 32.96 -68.67
N GLY A 306 -51.18 31.73 -68.44
CA GLY A 306 -51.90 30.93 -69.45
C GLY A 306 -53.25 31.56 -69.83
N GLU A 307 -54.04 32.00 -68.85
CA GLU A 307 -55.31 32.71 -69.06
C GLU A 307 -55.10 34.08 -69.75
N GLU A 308 -54.04 34.81 -69.39
CA GLU A 308 -53.61 36.03 -70.07
C GLU A 308 -53.19 35.74 -71.51
N VAL A 309 -52.34 34.74 -71.76
CA VAL A 309 -51.91 34.34 -73.11
C VAL A 309 -53.10 33.89 -73.96
N ASP A 310 -54.04 33.11 -73.41
CA ASP A 310 -55.27 32.75 -74.12
C ASP A 310 -56.14 34.00 -74.39
N SER A 311 -56.22 34.95 -73.46
CA SER A 311 -56.94 36.21 -73.69
C SER A 311 -56.28 37.03 -74.80
N LEU A 312 -54.95 37.09 -74.83
CA LEU A 312 -54.16 37.77 -75.87
C LEU A 312 -54.25 37.04 -77.21
N GLN A 313 -54.35 35.71 -77.23
CA GLN A 313 -54.65 34.93 -78.43
C GLN A 313 -56.07 35.20 -78.94
N ARG A 314 -57.07 35.31 -78.05
CA ARG A 314 -58.45 35.71 -78.42
C ARG A 314 -58.48 37.15 -78.96
N TYR A 315 -57.74 38.09 -78.36
CA TYR A 315 -57.57 39.45 -78.88
C TYR A 315 -56.83 39.48 -80.22
N LEU A 316 -55.75 38.71 -80.39
CA LEU A 316 -55.02 38.58 -81.67
C LEU A 316 -55.86 37.90 -82.75
N ALA A 317 -56.73 36.95 -82.40
CA ALA A 317 -57.70 36.38 -83.31
C ALA A 317 -58.75 37.44 -83.74
N GLY A 318 -59.25 38.25 -82.79
CA GLY A 318 -60.10 39.41 -83.05
C GLY A 318 -59.47 40.42 -83.99
N CYS A 319 -58.28 40.92 -83.64
CA CYS A 319 -57.49 41.82 -84.50
C CYS A 319 -57.08 41.14 -85.83
N GLY A 320 -56.99 39.81 -85.87
CA GLY A 320 -56.79 39.01 -87.07
C GLY A 320 -58.00 39.03 -88.00
N SER A 321 -59.22 38.89 -87.45
CA SER A 321 -60.47 39.12 -88.19
C SER A 321 -60.65 40.59 -88.61
N ASP A 322 -60.28 41.56 -87.76
CA ASP A 322 -60.31 42.99 -88.11
C ASP A 322 -59.32 43.29 -89.25
N LEU A 323 -58.12 42.71 -89.21
CA LEU A 323 -57.15 42.81 -90.30
C LEU A 323 -57.60 42.05 -91.56
N ALA A 324 -58.38 40.97 -91.44
CA ALA A 324 -58.99 40.30 -92.59
C ALA A 324 -60.09 41.16 -93.23
N GLU A 325 -60.94 41.81 -92.41
CA GLU A 325 -61.91 42.83 -92.82
C GLU A 325 -61.21 44.03 -93.50
N LEU A 326 -60.18 44.60 -92.87
CA LEU A 326 -59.43 45.73 -93.42
C LEU A 326 -58.67 45.36 -94.70
N ARG A 327 -58.13 44.14 -94.80
CA ARG A 327 -57.52 43.62 -96.03
C ARG A 327 -58.56 43.42 -97.13
N LYS A 328 -59.76 42.93 -96.82
CA LYS A 328 -60.89 42.81 -97.77
C LYS A 328 -61.30 44.20 -98.28
N ARG A 329 -61.56 45.15 -97.37
CA ARG A 329 -61.83 46.56 -97.68
C ARG A 329 -60.71 47.19 -98.54
N SER A 330 -59.44 46.86 -98.25
CA SER A 330 -58.27 47.31 -99.02
C SER A 330 -58.12 46.64 -100.38
N GLN A 331 -58.57 45.39 -100.56
CA GLN A 331 -58.64 44.73 -101.86
C GLN A 331 -59.73 45.36 -102.72
N ASP A 332 -60.85 45.76 -102.11
CA ASP A 332 -61.94 46.43 -102.84
C ASP A 332 -61.57 47.87 -103.24
N THR A 333 -60.81 48.62 -102.42
CA THR A 333 -60.25 49.93 -102.84
C THR A 333 -59.14 49.81 -103.88
N THR A 334 -58.29 48.79 -103.83
CA THR A 334 -57.22 48.62 -104.85
C THR A 334 -57.76 48.15 -106.21
N LYS A 335 -58.80 47.30 -106.26
CA LYS A 335 -59.57 47.06 -107.51
C LYS A 335 -60.06 48.38 -108.11
N ARG A 336 -60.63 49.25 -107.27
CA ARG A 336 -61.18 50.55 -107.69
C ARG A 336 -60.12 51.54 -108.18
N ILE A 337 -58.87 51.45 -107.71
CA ILE A 337 -57.74 52.24 -108.22
C ILE A 337 -57.32 51.71 -109.61
N ASN A 338 -57.16 50.39 -109.76
CA ASN A 338 -56.73 49.78 -111.02
C ASN A 338 -57.71 50.07 -112.18
N GLU A 339 -59.02 50.10 -111.89
CA GLU A 339 -60.06 50.54 -112.84
C GLU A 339 -59.78 51.96 -113.39
N LEU A 340 -59.45 52.90 -112.50
CA LEU A 340 -59.20 54.31 -112.85
C LEU A 340 -57.85 54.52 -113.56
N GLU A 341 -56.81 53.74 -113.22
CA GLU A 341 -55.52 53.83 -113.91
C GLU A 341 -55.59 53.33 -115.36
N SER A 342 -56.39 52.29 -115.65
CA SER A 342 -56.59 51.80 -117.02
C SER A 342 -57.17 52.86 -117.97
N GLN A 343 -58.00 53.77 -117.46
CA GLN A 343 -58.62 54.86 -118.22
C GLN A 343 -57.64 56.02 -118.49
N ARG A 344 -56.60 56.17 -117.66
CA ARG A 344 -55.59 57.25 -117.76
C ARG A 344 -54.62 57.03 -118.91
N ASP A 345 -54.11 55.81 -119.07
CA ASP A 345 -52.92 55.60 -119.90
C ASP A 345 -53.25 55.48 -121.39
N ILE A 346 -54.47 55.04 -121.74
CA ILE A 346 -55.04 55.13 -123.10
C ILE A 346 -55.01 56.58 -123.64
N ALA A 347 -55.21 57.58 -122.77
CA ALA A 347 -55.21 58.99 -123.16
C ALA A 347 -53.78 59.58 -123.35
N ARG A 348 -52.72 58.89 -122.92
CA ARG A 348 -51.34 59.40 -122.96
C ARG A 348 -50.59 59.03 -124.23
N GLU A 349 -50.79 57.84 -124.77
CA GLU A 349 -50.07 57.36 -125.97
C GLU A 349 -50.29 58.26 -127.20
N GLY A 350 -51.52 58.74 -127.42
CA GLY A 350 -51.86 59.58 -128.58
C GLY A 350 -51.17 60.95 -128.63
N CYS A 351 -50.58 61.42 -127.53
CA CYS A 351 -49.96 62.75 -127.45
C CYS A 351 -48.44 62.74 -127.70
N LEU A 352 -47.76 61.64 -127.40
CA LEU A 352 -46.29 61.53 -127.51
C LEU A 352 -45.80 61.44 -128.97
N GLN A 353 -46.54 60.77 -129.85
CA GLN A 353 -46.13 60.56 -131.24
C GLN A 353 -46.02 61.86 -132.09
N ARG A 354 -46.60 62.99 -131.64
CA ARG A 354 -46.59 64.25 -132.40
C ARG A 354 -45.39 65.17 -132.14
N LYS A 355 -44.59 64.95 -131.08
CA LYS A 355 -43.42 65.80 -130.78
C LYS A 355 -42.12 65.35 -131.47
N LEU A 356 -42.04 64.08 -131.87
CA LEU A 356 -40.80 63.40 -132.28
C LEU A 356 -40.44 63.59 -133.77
N ARG A 357 -40.80 64.73 -134.40
CA ARG A 357 -40.77 64.86 -135.87
C ARG A 357 -40.34 66.18 -136.49
N LEU A 358 -39.88 67.18 -135.72
CA LEU A 358 -39.37 68.44 -136.28
C LEU A 358 -38.25 69.12 -135.46
N GLU A 359 -37.52 68.34 -134.64
CA GLU A 359 -36.10 68.64 -134.41
C GLU A 359 -35.33 68.31 -135.70
N ASN A 360 -35.17 69.29 -136.60
CA ASN A 360 -34.09 69.42 -137.59
C ASN A 360 -34.28 70.71 -138.42
N LEU A 361 -33.17 71.34 -138.82
CA LEU A 361 -33.01 72.74 -139.31
C LEU A 361 -32.97 73.81 -138.19
N GLY A 362 -31.99 74.73 -138.14
CA GLY A 362 -30.80 74.80 -139.00
C GLY A 362 -29.87 76.03 -138.84
N SER A 363 -29.03 76.06 -137.79
CA SER A 363 -27.73 76.78 -137.69
C SER A 363 -27.66 78.34 -137.60
N LEU A 364 -26.49 78.81 -137.11
CA LEU A 364 -25.97 80.21 -137.07
C LEU A 364 -26.62 81.16 -136.00
N THR A 365 -25.91 82.02 -135.24
CA THR A 365 -24.47 82.41 -135.23
C THR A 365 -24.00 82.93 -133.84
N GLY A 366 -22.68 82.89 -133.55
CA GLY A 366 -21.99 83.74 -132.54
C GLY A 366 -22.11 83.34 -131.06
N ASN A 367 -21.12 82.84 -130.29
CA ASN A 367 -19.65 82.83 -130.27
C ASN A 367 -18.99 83.96 -129.42
N SER A 368 -17.87 83.64 -128.73
CA SER A 368 -16.99 84.54 -127.92
C SER A 368 -17.14 84.68 -126.38
N GLU A 369 -17.78 83.77 -125.64
CA GLU A 369 -17.84 83.87 -124.15
C GLU A 369 -17.13 82.73 -123.37
N LYS A 370 -16.93 81.56 -124.00
CA LYS A 370 -16.52 80.30 -123.32
C LYS A 370 -15.02 80.16 -122.98
N ARG A 371 -14.26 81.26 -122.89
CA ARG A 371 -12.83 81.23 -122.46
C ARG A 371 -12.60 81.70 -121.02
N ASN A 372 -13.42 82.61 -120.48
CA ASN A 372 -13.30 83.04 -119.08
C ASN A 372 -13.96 82.05 -118.11
N GLN A 373 -15.19 81.61 -118.40
CA GLN A 373 -15.95 80.66 -117.56
C GLN A 373 -15.19 79.37 -117.24
N ARG A 374 -14.24 78.95 -118.10
CA ARG A 374 -13.42 77.74 -117.91
C ARG A 374 -12.26 77.92 -116.91
N LEU A 375 -11.83 79.14 -116.64
CA LEU A 375 -10.86 79.46 -115.58
C LEU A 375 -11.57 79.70 -114.24
N GLU A 376 -12.71 80.39 -114.26
CA GLU A 376 -13.53 80.64 -113.07
C GLU A 376 -14.07 79.33 -112.45
N GLY A 377 -14.49 78.36 -113.28
CA GLY A 377 -14.91 77.04 -112.82
C GLY A 377 -13.83 76.29 -112.03
N MET A 378 -12.60 76.24 -112.55
CA MET A 378 -11.48 75.58 -111.86
C MET A 378 -11.11 76.28 -110.55
N LEU A 379 -11.19 77.61 -110.50
CA LEU A 379 -11.01 78.38 -109.27
C LEU A 379 -12.09 78.05 -108.23
N GLN A 380 -13.37 78.04 -108.61
CA GLN A 380 -14.46 77.70 -107.69
C GLN A 380 -14.37 76.27 -107.15
N GLU A 381 -13.95 75.29 -107.96
CA GLU A 381 -13.74 73.92 -107.49
C GLU A 381 -12.58 73.80 -106.50
N LYS A 382 -11.45 74.47 -106.75
CA LYS A 382 -10.32 74.51 -105.80
C LYS A 382 -10.71 75.23 -104.50
N MET A 383 -11.46 76.33 -104.57
CA MET A 383 -11.99 77.02 -103.38
C MET A 383 -12.95 76.15 -102.57
N ARG A 384 -13.84 75.38 -103.22
CA ARG A 384 -14.76 74.43 -102.57
C ARG A 384 -14.03 73.23 -101.95
N ALA A 385 -12.96 72.74 -102.57
CA ALA A 385 -12.10 71.71 -101.99
C ALA A 385 -11.39 72.21 -100.72
N VAL A 386 -10.84 73.43 -100.77
CA VAL A 386 -10.20 74.09 -99.61
C VAL A 386 -11.21 74.40 -98.51
N SER A 387 -12.46 74.78 -98.81
CA SER A 387 -13.47 75.00 -97.77
C SER A 387 -13.91 73.72 -97.10
N LYS A 388 -14.01 72.59 -97.83
CA LYS A 388 -14.26 71.27 -97.22
C LYS A 388 -13.12 70.86 -96.30
N MET A 389 -11.87 70.90 -96.79
CA MET A 389 -10.70 70.61 -95.94
C MET A 389 -10.59 71.54 -94.72
N LYS A 390 -10.96 72.82 -94.81
CA LYS A 390 -11.03 73.72 -93.65
C LYS A 390 -12.14 73.34 -92.67
N ASN A 391 -13.30 72.89 -93.15
CA ASN A 391 -14.37 72.41 -92.29
C ASN A 391 -14.01 71.09 -91.59
N ASP A 392 -13.41 70.14 -92.31
CA ASP A 392 -12.93 68.88 -91.74
C ASP A 392 -11.78 69.11 -90.75
N MET A 393 -10.86 70.02 -91.06
CA MET A 393 -9.81 70.46 -90.14
C MET A 393 -10.39 71.16 -88.90
N HIS A 394 -11.42 72.01 -89.03
CA HIS A 394 -12.09 72.59 -87.87
C HIS A 394 -12.90 71.57 -87.06
N ARG A 395 -13.46 70.53 -87.69
CA ARG A 395 -14.14 69.43 -86.99
C ARG A 395 -13.13 68.63 -86.16
N ILE A 396 -12.04 68.20 -86.78
CA ILE A 396 -10.94 67.49 -86.11
C ILE A 396 -10.28 68.38 -85.05
N GLU A 397 -10.07 69.68 -85.30
CA GLU A 397 -9.62 70.62 -84.27
C GLU A 397 -10.61 70.68 -83.10
N SER A 398 -11.92 70.73 -83.35
CA SER A 398 -12.93 70.79 -82.28
C SER A 398 -12.97 69.50 -81.46
N GLU A 399 -12.96 68.34 -82.12
CA GLU A 399 -12.83 67.00 -81.53
C GLU A 399 -11.53 66.91 -80.71
N THR A 400 -10.41 67.42 -81.25
CA THR A 400 -9.11 67.47 -80.55
C THR A 400 -9.12 68.43 -79.36
N THR A 401 -9.80 69.57 -79.42
CA THR A 401 -9.93 70.49 -78.27
C THR A 401 -10.85 69.94 -77.20
N GLN A 402 -11.92 69.24 -77.59
CA GLN A 402 -12.81 68.57 -76.64
C GLN A 402 -12.09 67.42 -75.95
N ALA A 403 -11.45 66.52 -76.71
CA ALA A 403 -10.61 65.45 -76.16
C ALA A 403 -9.47 65.98 -75.29
N LYS A 404 -8.89 67.16 -75.60
CA LYS A 404 -7.91 67.83 -74.73
C LYS A 404 -8.51 68.46 -73.48
N GLN A 405 -9.76 68.93 -73.51
CA GLN A 405 -10.47 69.41 -72.33
C GLN A 405 -10.92 68.26 -71.44
N GLU A 406 -11.36 67.14 -72.02
CA GLU A 406 -11.69 65.91 -71.30
C GLU A 406 -10.43 65.27 -70.72
N ALA A 407 -9.33 65.17 -71.47
CA ALA A 407 -8.03 64.76 -70.93
C ALA A 407 -7.46 65.74 -69.89
N LEU A 408 -7.80 67.04 -69.93
CA LEU A 408 -7.44 67.98 -68.87
C LEU A 408 -8.30 67.82 -67.61
N LYS A 409 -9.60 67.52 -67.75
CA LYS A 409 -10.46 67.13 -66.62
C LYS A 409 -9.96 65.84 -66.00
N VAL A 410 -9.73 64.80 -66.79
CA VAL A 410 -9.15 63.54 -66.33
C VAL A 410 -7.76 63.77 -65.72
N LYS A 411 -6.92 64.70 -66.23
CA LYS A 411 -5.64 65.05 -65.57
C LYS A 411 -5.79 65.87 -64.29
N GLN A 412 -6.87 66.62 -64.10
CA GLN A 412 -7.23 67.26 -62.82
C GLN A 412 -7.85 66.27 -61.84
N GLU A 413 -8.68 65.34 -62.31
CA GLU A 413 -9.30 64.27 -61.54
C GLU A 413 -8.26 63.24 -61.10
N THR A 414 -7.34 62.79 -61.99
CA THR A 414 -6.17 61.99 -61.58
C THR A 414 -5.20 62.80 -60.73
N GLY A 415 -5.13 64.13 -60.89
CA GLY A 415 -4.37 65.01 -59.99
C GLY A 415 -4.97 65.04 -58.58
N ASN A 416 -6.30 65.08 -58.47
CA ASN A 416 -7.04 65.00 -57.21
C ASN A 416 -6.97 63.58 -56.63
N CYS A 417 -7.08 62.53 -57.44
CA CYS A 417 -6.88 61.15 -57.01
C CYS A 417 -5.43 60.86 -56.64
N LEU A 418 -4.43 61.57 -57.20
CA LEU A 418 -3.05 61.55 -56.73
C LEU A 418 -2.89 62.34 -55.43
N ALA A 419 -3.62 63.44 -55.22
CA ALA A 419 -3.64 64.15 -53.95
C ALA A 419 -4.30 63.31 -52.84
N VAL A 420 -5.40 62.63 -53.15
CA VAL A 420 -6.05 61.64 -52.26
C VAL A 420 -5.14 60.44 -52.05
N ALA A 421 -4.58 59.83 -53.10
CA ALA A 421 -3.65 58.71 -52.96
C ALA A 421 -2.36 59.09 -52.23
N ASN A 422 -1.88 60.34 -52.30
CA ASN A 422 -0.77 60.83 -51.49
C ASN A 422 -1.18 61.13 -50.04
N ALA A 423 -2.42 61.57 -49.79
CA ALA A 423 -2.97 61.71 -48.45
C ALA A 423 -3.20 60.35 -47.79
N GLU A 424 -3.73 59.39 -48.55
CA GLU A 424 -3.82 57.98 -48.21
C GLU A 424 -2.44 57.33 -48.13
N GLU A 425 -1.43 57.74 -48.90
CA GLU A 425 -0.05 57.27 -48.68
C GLU A 425 0.50 57.87 -47.38
N VAL A 426 0.08 59.07 -46.97
CA VAL A 426 0.45 59.65 -45.65
C VAL A 426 -0.29 58.95 -44.52
N THR A 427 -1.58 58.62 -44.65
CA THR A 427 -2.29 57.81 -43.63
C THR A 427 -1.82 56.37 -43.64
N LEU A 428 -1.46 55.78 -44.79
CA LEU A 428 -0.86 54.45 -44.91
C LEU A 428 0.58 54.47 -44.37
N ARG A 429 1.38 55.51 -44.58
CA ARG A 429 2.66 55.71 -43.87
C ARG A 429 2.44 55.87 -42.36
N HIS A 430 1.37 56.52 -41.90
CA HIS A 430 1.04 56.65 -40.48
C HIS A 430 0.54 55.33 -39.88
N VAL A 431 -0.35 54.60 -40.56
CA VAL A 431 -0.83 53.26 -40.18
C VAL A 431 0.30 52.24 -40.30
N ASN A 432 1.22 52.40 -41.24
CA ASN A 432 2.44 51.59 -41.34
C ASN A 432 3.48 52.03 -40.31
N GLN A 433 3.47 53.27 -39.80
CA GLN A 433 4.25 53.68 -38.63
C GLN A 433 3.65 53.08 -37.35
N GLN A 434 2.33 53.17 -37.17
CA GLN A 434 1.60 52.49 -36.09
C GLN A 434 1.80 50.97 -36.18
N LYS A 435 1.80 50.39 -37.39
CA LYS A 435 2.15 48.99 -37.63
C LYS A 435 3.61 48.75 -37.29
N ASN A 436 4.56 49.61 -37.65
CA ASN A 436 5.96 49.46 -37.22
C ASN A 436 6.14 49.68 -35.71
N GLU A 437 5.26 50.40 -35.03
CA GLU A 437 5.25 50.58 -33.57
C GLU A 437 4.58 49.38 -32.88
N VAL A 438 3.52 48.82 -33.46
CA VAL A 438 2.87 47.56 -33.05
C VAL A 438 3.75 46.36 -33.39
N ASP A 439 4.51 46.38 -34.48
CA ASP A 439 5.50 45.37 -34.87
C ASP A 439 6.72 45.49 -33.96
N LYS A 440 7.17 46.70 -33.56
CA LYS A 440 8.17 46.89 -32.50
C LYS A 440 7.64 46.53 -31.11
N LEU A 441 6.34 46.67 -30.85
CA LEU A 441 5.71 46.16 -29.64
C LEU A 441 5.52 44.65 -29.72
N LEU A 442 5.30 44.05 -30.89
CA LEU A 442 5.26 42.61 -31.13
C LEU A 442 6.66 42.01 -31.17
N GLU A 443 7.70 42.76 -31.54
CA GLU A 443 9.10 42.41 -31.35
C GLU A 443 9.43 42.49 -29.87
N LYS A 444 9.09 43.57 -29.16
CA LYS A 444 9.22 43.62 -27.69
C LYS A 444 8.36 42.59 -26.96
N HIS A 445 7.19 42.21 -27.49
CA HIS A 445 6.35 41.15 -26.94
C HIS A 445 6.81 39.78 -27.41
N ARG A 446 7.51 39.62 -28.54
CA ARG A 446 8.26 38.41 -28.92
C ARG A 446 9.58 38.31 -28.17
N ASP A 447 10.18 39.41 -27.74
CA ASP A 447 11.38 39.45 -26.91
C ASP A 447 10.98 39.26 -25.45
N MET A 448 9.84 39.79 -25.00
CA MET A 448 9.26 39.44 -23.71
C MET A 448 8.70 38.02 -23.73
N LEU A 449 8.10 37.54 -24.84
CA LEU A 449 7.73 36.13 -24.98
C LEU A 449 8.93 35.23 -25.20
N LEU A 450 10.05 35.68 -25.79
CA LEU A 450 11.30 34.90 -25.87
C LEU A 450 12.10 34.99 -24.58
N ASN A 451 11.97 36.05 -23.79
CA ASN A 451 12.49 36.10 -22.41
C ASN A 451 11.59 35.33 -21.45
N ILE A 452 10.27 35.30 -21.67
CA ILE A 452 9.32 34.42 -20.95
C ILE A 452 9.44 32.99 -21.46
N ASP A 453 9.80 32.72 -22.72
CA ASP A 453 10.10 31.39 -23.26
C ASP A 453 11.53 30.99 -22.92
N VAL A 454 12.43 31.91 -22.61
CA VAL A 454 13.75 31.63 -22.00
C VAL A 454 13.63 31.56 -20.48
N GLU A 455 12.64 32.18 -19.84
CA GLU A 455 12.32 31.97 -18.43
C GLU A 455 11.41 30.77 -18.22
N ILE A 456 10.62 30.35 -19.21
CA ILE A 456 9.93 29.06 -19.31
C ILE A 456 10.96 28.02 -19.72
N GLN A 457 11.84 28.21 -20.71
CA GLN A 457 12.96 27.28 -20.95
C GLN A 457 13.96 27.25 -19.80
N ARG A 458 14.09 28.28 -18.95
CA ARG A 458 14.83 28.19 -17.68
C ARG A 458 13.97 27.61 -16.56
N ALA A 459 12.67 27.79 -16.57
CA ALA A 459 11.73 27.14 -15.68
C ALA A 459 11.43 25.70 -16.11
N ASP A 460 11.85 25.30 -17.32
CA ASP A 460 11.79 24.00 -18.00
C ASP A 460 13.19 23.46 -18.23
N LEU A 461 14.26 24.18 -17.91
CA LEU A 461 15.57 23.63 -17.54
C LEU A 461 15.75 23.71 -16.01
N ARG A 462 14.73 24.20 -15.28
CA ARG A 462 14.50 23.99 -13.84
C ARG A 462 13.37 22.99 -13.61
N LEU A 463 12.34 22.93 -14.47
CA LEU A 463 11.36 21.85 -14.50
C LEU A 463 11.97 20.69 -15.26
N GLN A 464 12.61 20.82 -16.43
CA GLN A 464 13.65 19.85 -16.85
C GLN A 464 15.03 20.08 -16.17
N LYS A 465 15.02 20.40 -14.87
CA LYS A 465 15.98 19.87 -13.89
C LYS A 465 15.28 19.22 -12.72
N ILE A 466 14.08 19.63 -12.34
CA ILE A 466 13.15 18.81 -11.54
C ILE A 466 12.56 17.65 -12.41
N ALA A 467 13.03 17.50 -13.66
CA ALA A 467 12.61 16.57 -14.70
C ALA A 467 13.74 16.29 -15.75
N ASN A 468 14.79 17.11 -15.85
CA ASN A 468 16.16 16.72 -16.21
C ASN A 468 16.87 16.02 -15.04
N GLU A 469 16.28 16.05 -13.82
CA GLU A 469 16.65 15.29 -12.60
C GLU A 469 15.38 14.54 -12.00
N LYS A 470 14.16 14.61 -12.64
CA LYS A 470 13.02 13.61 -12.56
C LYS A 470 12.16 13.14 -13.83
N ALA A 471 12.53 13.35 -15.11
CA ALA A 471 11.98 12.81 -16.41
C ALA A 471 12.95 12.47 -17.62
N VAL A 472 14.26 12.80 -17.68
CA VAL A 472 15.32 12.14 -18.55
C VAL A 472 16.57 11.56 -17.83
N ASP A 473 17.61 12.29 -17.36
CA ASP A 473 18.61 11.80 -16.34
C ASP A 473 17.94 11.60 -14.97
N ALA A 474 16.70 11.11 -15.01
CA ALA A 474 15.61 11.78 -14.34
C ALA A 474 14.28 11.06 -14.52
N GLU A 475 13.87 10.58 -15.69
CA GLU A 475 13.05 9.35 -15.67
C GLU A 475 14.04 8.23 -15.39
N ASN A 476 15.32 8.40 -15.76
CA ASN A 476 16.43 7.62 -15.26
C ASN A 476 16.98 7.99 -13.86
N THR A 477 16.56 9.02 -13.11
CA THR A 477 16.85 9.23 -11.66
C THR A 477 15.62 9.52 -10.81
N ALA A 478 14.42 9.51 -11.38
CA ALA A 478 13.25 8.93 -10.75
C ALA A 478 13.45 7.43 -10.83
N ARG A 479 13.56 6.77 -11.99
CA ARG A 479 13.90 5.33 -12.05
C ARG A 479 15.32 4.98 -11.55
N LEU A 480 16.29 5.89 -11.37
CA LEU A 480 17.49 5.62 -10.53
C LEU A 480 17.38 6.18 -9.10
N SER A 481 16.48 7.08 -8.69
CA SER A 481 16.22 7.32 -7.26
C SER A 481 15.18 6.35 -6.70
N GLU A 482 14.45 5.66 -7.57
CA GLU A 482 13.46 4.62 -7.33
C GLU A 482 14.14 3.27 -7.54
N LYS A 483 14.99 3.06 -8.55
CA LYS A 483 15.95 1.95 -8.47
C LYS A 483 16.98 2.19 -7.37
N GLU A 484 17.40 3.40 -7.02
CA GLU A 484 18.22 3.58 -5.80
C GLU A 484 17.38 3.54 -4.53
N SER A 485 16.09 3.89 -4.48
CA SER A 485 15.30 3.64 -3.25
C SER A 485 15.06 2.15 -3.14
N LEU A 486 14.55 1.47 -4.17
CA LEU A 486 14.39 0.02 -4.23
C LEU A 486 15.72 -0.74 -4.14
N LEU A 487 16.88 -0.18 -4.52
CA LEU A 487 18.20 -0.79 -4.27
C LEU A 487 18.78 -0.37 -2.92
N LYS A 488 18.43 0.77 -2.31
CA LYS A 488 18.79 1.12 -0.91
C LYS A 488 17.87 0.42 0.08
N GLU A 489 16.65 0.07 -0.31
CA GLU A 489 15.66 -0.75 0.37
C GLU A 489 15.98 -2.21 0.14
N ALA A 490 16.25 -2.68 -1.08
CA ALA A 490 16.77 -4.04 -1.26
C ALA A 490 18.16 -4.18 -0.62
N TYR A 491 19.01 -3.15 -0.61
CA TYR A 491 20.27 -3.19 0.15
C TYR A 491 20.05 -3.07 1.65
N SER A 492 19.10 -2.29 2.17
CA SER A 492 18.81 -2.23 3.60
C SER A 492 18.09 -3.47 4.09
N GLN A 493 17.21 -4.08 3.30
CA GLN A 493 16.58 -5.39 3.53
C GLN A 493 17.62 -6.51 3.40
N LYS A 494 18.50 -6.51 2.38
CA LYS A 494 19.58 -7.51 2.27
C LYS A 494 20.66 -7.29 3.33
N ARG A 495 20.89 -6.07 3.81
CA ARG A 495 21.81 -5.77 4.91
C ARG A 495 21.19 -6.01 6.27
N ALA A 496 19.89 -5.81 6.45
CA ALA A 496 19.12 -6.23 7.61
C ALA A 496 19.12 -7.75 7.69
N ALA A 497 18.69 -8.43 6.61
CA ALA A 497 18.76 -9.89 6.48
C ALA A 497 20.19 -10.42 6.60
N LEU A 498 21.23 -9.69 6.17
CA LEU A 498 22.63 -10.09 6.40
C LEU A 498 23.07 -9.82 7.83
N THR A 499 22.62 -8.75 8.51
CA THR A 499 22.85 -8.59 9.95
C THR A 499 22.04 -9.57 10.80
N GLU A 500 20.89 -10.03 10.32
CA GLU A 500 20.12 -11.14 10.91
C GLU A 500 20.82 -12.47 10.65
N LEU A 501 21.32 -12.72 9.45
CA LEU A 501 22.12 -13.90 9.14
C LEU A 501 23.45 -13.89 9.91
N GLU A 502 24.09 -12.74 10.11
CA GLU A 502 25.24 -12.60 10.99
C GLU A 502 24.86 -12.77 12.46
N ARG A 503 23.70 -12.25 12.90
CA ARG A 503 23.18 -12.46 14.27
C ARG A 503 22.90 -13.94 14.49
N ASP A 504 22.31 -14.64 13.53
CA ASP A 504 22.00 -16.06 13.60
C ASP A 504 23.22 -16.95 13.37
N VAL A 505 24.21 -16.55 12.57
CA VAL A 505 25.54 -17.17 12.54
C VAL A 505 26.23 -16.99 13.90
N ARG A 506 26.19 -15.81 14.52
CA ARG A 506 26.69 -15.60 15.89
C ARG A 506 25.91 -16.42 16.93
N ASN A 507 24.60 -16.62 16.75
CA ASN A 507 23.78 -17.48 17.61
C ASN A 507 24.14 -18.97 17.40
N CYS A 508 24.38 -19.39 16.15
CA CYS A 508 24.84 -20.73 15.82
C CYS A 508 26.26 -20.98 16.32
N GLU A 509 27.19 -20.03 16.18
CA GLU A 509 28.55 -20.12 16.75
C GLU A 509 28.52 -20.15 18.28
N THR A 510 27.67 -19.35 18.93
CA THR A 510 27.57 -19.37 20.40
C THR A 510 26.85 -20.61 20.91
N GLY A 511 25.84 -21.10 20.19
CA GLY A 511 25.21 -22.39 20.42
C GLY A 511 26.17 -23.55 20.21
N GLU A 512 26.97 -23.55 19.15
CA GLU A 512 28.03 -24.51 18.88
C GLU A 512 29.08 -24.48 20.00
N ARG A 513 29.54 -23.30 20.42
CA ARG A 513 30.46 -23.16 21.57
C ARG A 513 29.84 -23.69 22.86
N GLN A 514 28.54 -23.50 23.11
CA GLN A 514 27.83 -24.07 24.26
C GLN A 514 27.69 -25.60 24.16
N VAL A 515 27.40 -26.14 22.97
CA VAL A 515 27.36 -27.59 22.71
C VAL A 515 28.75 -28.20 22.87
N VAL A 516 29.80 -27.58 22.35
CA VAL A 516 31.20 -28.00 22.53
C VAL A 516 31.61 -27.94 24.00
N GLN A 517 31.27 -26.87 24.73
CA GLN A 517 31.55 -26.75 26.17
C GLN A 517 30.82 -27.81 27.00
N SER A 518 29.53 -28.04 26.74
CA SER A 518 28.75 -29.08 27.44
C SER A 518 29.19 -30.50 27.05
N LEU A 519 29.63 -30.73 25.81
CA LEU A 519 30.19 -32.00 25.36
C LEU A 519 31.60 -32.24 25.93
N VAL A 520 32.41 -31.19 26.13
CA VAL A 520 33.68 -31.27 26.89
C VAL A 520 33.41 -31.55 28.37
N ALA A 521 32.43 -30.88 28.99
CA ALA A 521 32.04 -31.15 30.38
C ALA A 521 31.49 -32.58 30.55
N ALA A 522 30.68 -33.06 29.60
CA ALA A 522 30.19 -34.45 29.58
C ALA A 522 31.31 -35.47 29.36
N LYS A 523 32.33 -35.15 28.55
CA LYS A 523 33.54 -35.98 28.43
C LYS A 523 34.34 -36.01 29.73
N GLN A 524 34.54 -34.87 30.39
CA GLN A 524 35.22 -34.81 31.69
C GLN A 524 34.44 -35.58 32.78
N GLN A 525 33.11 -35.51 32.77
CA GLN A 525 32.25 -36.32 33.64
C GLN A 525 32.36 -37.82 33.30
N LEU A 526 32.39 -38.20 32.03
CA LEU A 526 32.59 -39.59 31.60
C LEU A 526 33.97 -40.12 31.98
N GLU A 527 35.03 -39.33 31.82
CA GLU A 527 36.40 -39.65 32.23
C GLU A 527 36.52 -39.79 33.75
N ALA A 528 35.87 -38.90 34.52
CA ALA A 528 35.79 -38.98 35.98
C ALA A 528 34.98 -40.20 36.45
N LEU A 529 33.86 -40.51 35.80
CA LEU A 529 33.06 -41.71 36.09
C LEU A 529 33.83 -42.99 35.75
N GLN A 530 34.55 -43.04 34.63
CA GLN A 530 35.43 -44.17 34.29
C GLN A 530 36.61 -44.30 35.26
N ALA A 531 37.15 -43.19 35.78
CA ALA A 531 38.18 -43.22 36.81
C ALA A 531 37.63 -43.75 38.14
N ALA A 532 36.42 -43.33 38.53
CA ALA A 532 35.72 -43.86 39.70
C ALA A 532 35.35 -45.34 39.53
N GLU A 533 34.88 -45.76 38.36
CA GLU A 533 34.57 -47.16 38.04
C GLU A 533 35.83 -48.03 38.17
N ARG A 534 36.97 -47.60 37.60
CA ARG A 534 38.26 -48.30 37.76
C ARG A 534 38.73 -48.34 39.22
N ALA A 535 38.45 -47.31 40.01
CA ALA A 535 38.76 -47.29 41.44
C ALA A 535 37.87 -48.27 42.23
N TYR A 536 36.57 -48.35 41.92
CA TYR A 536 35.66 -49.35 42.50
C TYR A 536 36.04 -50.78 42.10
N TRP A 537 36.39 -51.03 40.83
CA TRP A 537 36.93 -52.33 40.42
C TRP A 537 38.20 -52.70 41.18
N ALA A 538 39.14 -51.76 41.36
CA ALA A 538 40.35 -52.00 42.17
C ALA A 538 40.06 -52.22 43.67
N GLU A 539 39.00 -51.59 44.22
CA GLU A 539 38.54 -51.84 45.58
C GLU A 539 37.84 -53.21 45.72
N VAL A 540 37.07 -53.64 44.72
CA VAL A 540 36.45 -54.98 44.64
C VAL A 540 37.53 -56.05 44.49
N ASP A 541 38.47 -55.93 43.55
CA ASP A 541 39.60 -56.83 43.37
C ASP A 541 40.46 -56.91 44.65
N GLY A 542 40.70 -55.77 45.29
CA GLY A 542 41.39 -55.68 46.58
C GLY A 542 40.59 -56.25 47.75
N GLY A 543 39.26 -56.29 47.64
CA GLY A 543 38.34 -56.95 48.55
C GLY A 543 38.36 -58.46 48.40
N ASP A 544 38.25 -58.97 47.16
CA ASP A 544 38.31 -60.40 46.84
C ASP A 544 39.70 -61.00 47.12
N ALA A 545 40.78 -60.25 46.90
CA ALA A 545 42.13 -60.64 47.34
C ALA A 545 42.22 -60.79 48.87
N LYS A 546 41.58 -59.90 49.64
CA LYS A 546 41.51 -60.02 51.11
C LYS A 546 40.58 -61.16 51.54
N MET A 547 39.45 -61.35 50.88
CA MET A 547 38.50 -62.43 51.19
C MET A 547 39.08 -63.82 50.89
N THR A 548 39.81 -63.98 49.79
CA THR A 548 40.54 -65.21 49.47
C THR A 548 41.70 -65.45 50.44
N ALA A 549 42.49 -64.43 50.79
CA ALA A 549 43.52 -64.53 51.83
C ALA A 549 42.91 -64.96 53.19
N ASN A 550 41.92 -64.22 53.70
CA ASN A 550 41.20 -64.54 54.94
C ASN A 550 40.60 -65.95 54.92
N ARG A 551 40.06 -66.39 53.78
CA ARG A 551 39.56 -67.76 53.60
C ARG A 551 40.67 -68.79 53.75
N THR A 552 41.84 -68.61 53.12
CA THR A 552 42.98 -69.53 53.30
C THR A 552 43.53 -69.52 54.72
N GLU A 553 43.48 -68.38 55.43
CA GLU A 553 43.81 -68.32 56.86
C GLU A 553 42.80 -69.07 57.73
N VAL A 554 41.50 -68.94 57.45
CA VAL A 554 40.44 -69.69 58.14
C VAL A 554 40.58 -71.19 57.89
N GLU A 555 40.82 -71.61 56.64
CA GLU A 555 41.08 -73.00 56.28
C GLU A 555 42.35 -73.53 56.98
N SER A 556 43.43 -72.74 57.02
CA SER A 556 44.64 -73.03 57.81
C SER A 556 44.35 -73.16 59.31
N CYS A 557 43.49 -72.32 59.86
CA CYS A 557 43.09 -72.35 61.27
C CYS A 557 42.17 -73.55 61.58
N GLN A 558 41.32 -73.97 60.65
CA GLN A 558 40.53 -75.20 60.77
C GLN A 558 41.45 -76.45 60.77
N VAL A 559 42.48 -76.48 59.93
CA VAL A 559 43.51 -77.55 59.94
C VAL A 559 44.34 -77.53 61.23
N LYS A 560 44.73 -76.36 61.73
CA LYS A 560 45.38 -76.23 63.06
C LYS A 560 44.46 -76.73 64.18
N LEU A 561 43.17 -76.40 64.13
CA LEU A 561 42.18 -76.83 65.12
C LEU A 561 41.90 -78.34 65.06
N SER A 562 41.80 -78.95 63.89
CA SER A 562 41.63 -80.41 63.76
C SER A 562 42.87 -81.16 64.24
N LEU A 563 44.07 -80.67 63.93
CA LEU A 563 45.33 -81.19 64.46
C LEU A 563 45.41 -81.06 66.00
N MET A 564 44.97 -79.93 66.57
CA MET A 564 44.91 -79.77 68.03
C MET A 564 43.86 -80.70 68.67
N LYS A 565 42.69 -80.87 68.06
CA LYS A 565 41.68 -81.86 68.50
C LYS A 565 42.26 -83.28 68.50
N ALA A 566 42.98 -83.69 67.44
CA ALA A 566 43.64 -84.99 67.36
C ALA A 566 44.77 -85.16 68.41
N LYS A 567 45.50 -84.09 68.73
CA LYS A 567 46.46 -84.10 69.86
C LYS A 567 45.75 -84.25 71.21
N VAL A 568 44.59 -83.61 71.40
CA VAL A 568 43.79 -83.72 72.63
C VAL A 568 43.15 -85.10 72.78
N THR A 569 42.61 -85.71 71.71
CA THR A 569 42.09 -87.09 71.79
C THR A 569 43.20 -88.07 72.15
N LYS A 570 44.37 -88.00 71.47
CA LYS A 570 45.54 -88.83 71.82
C LYS A 570 46.01 -88.62 73.27
N ARG A 571 46.04 -87.37 73.76
CA ARG A 571 46.36 -87.07 75.18
C ARG A 571 45.31 -87.66 76.14
N ASN A 572 44.03 -87.64 75.78
CA ASN A 572 42.94 -88.24 76.57
C ASN A 572 42.97 -89.78 76.54
N GLU A 573 43.38 -90.39 75.44
CA GLU A 573 43.66 -91.84 75.33
C GLU A 573 44.85 -92.24 76.21
N GLU A 574 45.96 -91.50 76.13
CA GLU A 574 47.14 -91.65 77.01
C GLU A 574 46.75 -91.51 78.50
N LEU A 575 45.94 -90.50 78.86
CA LEU A 575 45.40 -90.31 80.21
C LEU A 575 44.46 -91.45 80.65
N SER A 576 43.64 -91.98 79.73
CA SER A 576 42.68 -93.05 80.05
C SER A 576 43.39 -94.39 80.27
N ARG A 577 44.44 -94.67 79.48
CA ARG A 577 45.37 -95.78 79.73
C ARG A 577 46.04 -95.64 81.10
N LEU A 578 46.62 -94.49 81.41
CA LEU A 578 47.27 -94.25 82.71
C LEU A 578 46.29 -94.39 83.88
N LYS A 579 45.04 -93.94 83.74
CA LYS A 579 43.97 -94.18 84.74
C LYS A 579 43.69 -95.67 84.93
N ALA A 580 43.57 -96.44 83.85
CA ALA A 580 43.36 -97.90 83.93
C ALA A 580 44.56 -98.61 84.59
N GLU A 581 45.78 -98.19 84.27
CA GLU A 581 47.02 -98.72 84.86
C GLU A 581 47.08 -98.43 86.37
N VAL A 582 46.83 -97.19 86.80
CA VAL A 582 46.74 -96.81 88.22
C VAL A 582 45.62 -97.56 88.96
N LEU A 583 44.46 -97.78 88.34
CA LEU A 583 43.39 -98.59 88.91
C LEU A 583 43.81 -100.07 89.07
N SER A 584 44.55 -100.63 88.10
CA SER A 584 45.08 -102.00 88.20
C SER A 584 46.11 -102.15 89.33
N LEU A 585 47.00 -101.17 89.50
CA LEU A 585 47.97 -101.10 90.59
C LEU A 585 47.29 -100.92 91.95
N LYS A 586 46.20 -100.13 92.02
CA LYS A 586 45.42 -99.99 93.25
C LYS A 586 44.67 -101.28 93.61
N ASN A 587 44.17 -102.02 92.62
CA ASN A 587 43.51 -103.30 92.83
C ASN A 587 44.50 -104.40 93.28
N THR A 588 45.69 -104.49 92.68
CA THR A 588 46.72 -105.45 93.14
C THR A 588 47.23 -105.11 94.54
N ALA A 589 47.41 -103.82 94.87
CA ALA A 589 47.73 -103.40 96.23
C ALA A 589 46.63 -103.75 97.26
N LEU A 590 45.34 -103.62 96.88
CA LEU A 590 44.21 -104.04 97.72
C LEU A 590 44.10 -105.57 97.85
N GLN A 591 44.50 -106.33 96.83
CA GLN A 591 44.62 -107.79 96.93
C GLN A 591 45.75 -108.21 97.87
N ALA A 592 46.92 -107.56 97.78
CA ALA A 592 48.04 -107.81 98.70
C ALA A 592 47.69 -107.49 100.16
N ASP A 593 47.01 -106.36 100.42
CA ASP A 593 46.49 -106.00 101.75
C ASP A 593 45.49 -107.03 102.30
N ARG A 594 44.62 -107.59 101.45
CA ARG A 594 43.71 -108.67 101.83
C ARG A 594 44.45 -109.97 102.15
N VAL A 595 45.44 -110.36 101.34
CA VAL A 595 46.25 -111.57 101.59
C VAL A 595 47.05 -111.44 102.89
N GLY A 596 47.70 -110.29 103.13
CA GLY A 596 48.41 -110.04 104.38
C GLY A 596 47.50 -110.08 105.61
N LYS A 597 46.26 -109.57 105.49
CA LYS A 597 45.24 -109.67 106.55
C LYS A 597 44.79 -111.10 106.79
N LEU A 598 44.55 -111.89 105.75
CA LEU A 598 44.21 -113.32 105.88
C LEU A 598 45.35 -114.08 106.56
N GLN A 599 46.60 -113.92 106.10
CA GLN A 599 47.76 -114.56 106.74
C GLN A 599 47.95 -114.14 108.20
N SER A 600 47.68 -112.88 108.55
CA SER A 600 47.72 -112.44 109.96
C SER A 600 46.61 -113.05 110.82
N ALA A 601 45.44 -113.34 110.24
CA ALA A 601 44.33 -114.00 110.92
C ALA A 601 44.55 -115.52 111.03
N GLU A 602 45.14 -116.15 110.00
CA GLU A 602 45.56 -117.55 110.00
C GLU A 602 46.61 -117.77 111.11
N LEU A 603 47.69 -116.99 111.14
CA LEU A 603 48.71 -117.04 112.20
C LEU A 603 48.13 -116.77 113.60
N ALA A 604 47.19 -115.82 113.74
CA ALA A 604 46.50 -115.59 115.01
C ALA A 604 45.63 -116.79 115.43
N SER A 605 45.02 -117.49 114.48
CA SER A 605 44.27 -118.72 114.73
C SER A 605 45.18 -119.90 115.08
N GLU A 606 46.36 -120.03 114.47
CA GLU A 606 47.35 -121.05 114.80
C GLU A 606 47.94 -120.83 116.21
N ILE A 607 48.28 -119.58 116.58
CA ILE A 607 48.69 -119.22 117.94
C ILE A 607 47.58 -119.55 118.94
N SER A 608 46.34 -119.14 118.65
CA SER A 608 45.18 -119.47 119.50
C SER A 608 44.87 -120.96 119.57
N ALA A 609 45.23 -121.75 118.55
CA ALA A 609 45.09 -123.20 118.54
C ALA A 609 46.18 -123.88 119.37
N LEU A 610 47.43 -123.38 119.33
CA LEU A 610 48.51 -123.85 120.17
C LEU A 610 48.26 -123.53 121.66
N ASP A 611 47.76 -122.33 121.98
CA ASP A 611 47.31 -121.99 123.34
C ASP A 611 46.11 -122.87 123.77
N ALA A 612 45.22 -123.22 122.83
CA ALA A 612 44.14 -124.18 123.08
C ALA A 612 44.65 -125.62 123.30
N GLU A 613 45.70 -126.06 122.61
CA GLU A 613 46.33 -127.37 122.85
C GLU A 613 47.06 -127.43 124.20
N VAL A 614 47.82 -126.37 124.55
CA VAL A 614 48.48 -126.24 125.87
C VAL A 614 47.44 -126.28 126.99
N THR A 615 46.40 -125.45 126.90
CA THR A 615 45.32 -125.44 127.90
C THR A 615 44.48 -126.71 127.86
N ALA A 616 44.32 -127.40 126.73
CA ALA A 616 43.68 -128.72 126.67
C ALA A 616 44.53 -129.82 127.32
N ALA A 617 45.86 -129.76 127.22
CA ALA A 617 46.76 -130.69 127.92
C ALA A 617 46.73 -130.48 129.43
N GLU A 618 46.76 -129.22 129.89
CA GLU A 618 46.56 -128.87 131.31
C GLU A 618 45.17 -129.29 131.80
N ASN A 619 44.12 -128.98 131.04
CA ASN A 619 42.75 -129.35 131.38
C ASN A 619 42.60 -130.88 131.43
N GLY A 620 43.13 -131.65 130.47
CA GLY A 620 43.13 -133.12 130.50
C GLY A 620 43.81 -133.68 131.76
N ASN A 621 44.88 -133.04 132.23
CA ASN A 621 45.56 -133.35 133.49
C ASN A 621 44.70 -133.04 134.73
N THR A 622 43.73 -132.12 134.65
CA THR A 622 42.71 -131.92 135.71
C THR A 622 41.45 -132.76 135.50
N GLU A 623 41.04 -133.04 134.27
CA GLU A 623 39.84 -133.79 133.92
C GLU A 623 40.01 -135.28 134.20
N LEU A 624 41.20 -135.86 134.03
CA LEU A 624 41.49 -137.20 134.55
C LEU A 624 41.26 -137.27 136.08
N LYS A 625 41.67 -136.22 136.81
CA LYS A 625 41.44 -136.09 138.27
C LYS A 625 39.96 -135.84 138.63
N GLN A 626 39.17 -135.24 137.73
CA GLN A 626 37.73 -135.01 137.93
C GLN A 626 36.84 -136.16 137.45
N ALA A 627 37.17 -136.87 136.36
CA ALA A 627 36.39 -137.95 135.78
C ALA A 627 36.30 -139.15 136.72
N ILE A 628 37.40 -139.45 137.43
CA ILE A 628 37.48 -140.42 138.54
C ILE A 628 36.46 -140.08 139.65
N LYS A 629 36.17 -138.80 139.88
CA LYS A 629 35.14 -138.35 140.84
C LYS A 629 33.72 -138.34 140.21
N LYS A 630 33.56 -137.78 139.01
CA LYS A 630 32.25 -137.53 138.36
C LYS A 630 31.56 -138.79 137.83
N ARG A 631 32.29 -139.84 137.41
CA ARG A 631 31.67 -141.13 137.02
C ARG A 631 30.91 -141.82 138.16
N LYS A 632 31.20 -141.49 139.42
CA LYS A 632 30.43 -141.98 140.59
C LYS A 632 29.07 -141.30 140.78
N LEU A 633 28.79 -140.17 140.12
CA LEU A 633 27.62 -139.34 140.42
C LEU A 633 26.54 -139.36 139.33
N ARG A 634 26.90 -139.19 138.05
CA ARG A 634 25.91 -138.89 136.98
C ARG A 634 24.94 -140.03 136.64
N ILE A 635 25.21 -141.26 137.07
CA ILE A 635 24.27 -142.40 136.95
C ILE A 635 22.94 -142.11 137.70
N GLN A 636 22.95 -141.25 138.71
CA GLN A 636 21.81 -141.02 139.62
C GLN A 636 20.72 -140.05 139.12
N GLN A 637 20.81 -139.48 137.90
CA GLN A 637 20.03 -138.27 137.55
C GLN A 637 19.29 -138.26 136.20
N LEU A 638 19.42 -139.27 135.35
CA LEU A 638 18.96 -139.21 133.94
C LEU A 638 17.53 -139.78 133.70
N GLN A 639 16.59 -139.55 134.62
CA GLN A 639 15.24 -140.13 134.57
C GLN A 639 14.09 -139.09 134.74
N GLY A 640 14.34 -137.81 134.44
CA GLY A 640 13.52 -136.69 134.94
C GLY A 640 12.41 -136.09 134.04
N VAL A 641 12.72 -135.60 132.84
CA VAL A 641 11.95 -134.49 132.22
C VAL A 641 11.88 -134.55 130.68
N PHE A 642 10.70 -134.75 130.05
CA PHE A 642 10.58 -134.80 128.57
C PHE A 642 9.28 -134.30 127.83
N ASP A 643 8.16 -133.81 128.43
CA ASP A 643 6.80 -134.03 127.84
C ASP A 643 5.81 -132.88 127.22
N MET A 644 6.06 -131.59 126.70
CA MET A 644 4.96 -130.48 126.35
C MET A 644 5.06 -129.15 125.28
N THR A 645 4.06 -128.61 124.35
CA THR A 645 3.55 -127.15 123.67
C THR A 645 3.52 -126.43 122.08
N ILE A 646 2.62 -125.41 121.48
CA ILE A 646 2.60 -124.37 120.14
C ILE A 646 1.30 -123.49 119.38
N LYS A 647 1.29 -122.29 118.50
CA LYS A 647 0.39 -121.64 117.22
C LYS A 647 -0.10 -120.03 116.80
N SER A 648 -0.44 -119.40 115.50
CA SER A 648 -1.32 -118.09 114.97
C SER A 648 -1.35 -117.28 113.43
N MET A 649 -2.31 -116.32 112.83
CA MET A 649 -2.42 -115.30 111.50
C MET A 649 -3.69 -114.16 111.20
N GLU A 650 -4.23 -113.20 110.21
CA GLU A 650 -4.26 -112.34 108.79
C GLU A 650 -5.27 -110.95 108.58
N GLY A 651 -5.77 -109.99 107.59
CA GLY A 651 -5.92 -109.30 106.10
C GLY A 651 -7.07 -108.06 105.77
N SER A 652 -7.59 -107.15 104.74
CA SER A 652 -7.59 -106.32 103.31
C SER A 652 -8.79 -105.13 102.99
N GLY A 653 -9.29 -104.16 102.00
CA GLY A 653 -9.29 -103.30 100.59
C GLY A 653 -10.59 -102.24 100.20
N ALA A 654 -11.10 -101.31 99.19
CA ALA A 654 -11.01 -100.33 97.86
C ALA A 654 -12.35 -99.33 97.45
N GLU A 655 -12.86 -98.37 96.47
CA GLU A 655 -12.76 -97.31 95.21
C GLU A 655 -14.12 -96.34 94.79
N ASN A 656 -14.65 -95.38 93.82
CA ASN A 656 -14.57 -94.34 92.55
C ASN A 656 -15.95 -93.38 92.12
N LEU A 657 -16.49 -92.39 91.16
CA LEU A 657 -16.44 -91.26 89.96
C LEU A 657 -17.83 -90.29 89.64
N ASP A 658 -18.44 -89.36 88.68
CA ASP A 658 -18.47 -88.42 87.34
C ASP A 658 -19.76 -87.34 86.87
N ALA A 659 -19.88 -86.34 85.80
CA ALA A 659 -21.09 -85.46 85.07
C ALA A 659 -20.90 -84.08 84.05
N ALA A 660 -21.68 -83.11 83.26
CA ALA A 660 -23.06 -82.47 82.65
C ALA A 660 -23.17 -81.20 81.47
N GLU A 661 -24.32 -80.51 80.89
CA GLU A 661 -24.53 -79.43 79.65
C GLU A 661 -25.92 -78.46 79.29
N CYS A 662 -26.11 -77.31 78.40
CA CYS A 662 -27.39 -76.60 77.60
C CYS A 662 -27.54 -75.03 76.90
N ILE A 663 -28.43 -74.54 75.85
CA ILE A 663 -28.73 -73.04 75.20
C ILE A 663 -30.00 -72.53 74.15
N THR A 664 -30.32 -71.22 73.57
CA THR A 664 -31.54 -70.67 72.60
C THR A 664 -31.71 -69.32 71.53
N LYS A 665 -32.87 -68.50 71.16
CA LYS A 665 -33.33 -67.66 69.80
C LYS A 665 -34.39 -66.31 69.61
N GLN A 666 -34.69 -65.47 68.46
CA GLN A 666 -35.78 -64.27 68.21
C GLN A 666 -36.44 -63.55 66.84
N GLN A 667 -36.03 -63.58 65.53
CA GLN A 667 -36.36 -62.53 64.46
C GLN A 667 -37.70 -62.46 63.60
N ILE A 668 -38.63 -63.42 63.63
CA ILE A 668 -39.60 -63.64 62.52
C ILE A 668 -40.86 -62.73 62.48
N ARG A 669 -41.21 -62.03 63.57
CA ARG A 669 -42.54 -61.39 63.74
C ARG A 669 -42.77 -60.08 62.95
N VAL A 670 -41.72 -59.40 62.49
CA VAL A 670 -41.81 -58.05 61.88
C VAL A 670 -42.26 -58.08 60.40
N ALA A 671 -42.26 -59.24 59.74
CA ALA A 671 -42.48 -59.33 58.30
C ALA A 671 -43.96 -59.24 57.84
N GLN A 672 -44.93 -59.47 58.73
CA GLN A 672 -46.32 -59.75 58.32
C GLN A 672 -47.20 -58.49 58.17
N GLU A 673 -47.04 -57.49 59.03
CA GLU A 673 -47.87 -56.26 59.03
C GLU A 673 -47.64 -55.36 57.81
N LYS A 674 -46.56 -55.59 57.04
CA LYS A 674 -46.15 -54.73 55.92
C LYS A 674 -46.91 -54.98 54.61
N GLY A 675 -47.68 -56.07 54.52
CA GLY A 675 -48.38 -56.48 53.29
C GLY A 675 -49.73 -55.77 53.05
N GLU A 676 -50.49 -55.51 54.10
CA GLU A 676 -51.91 -55.14 53.98
C GLU A 676 -52.12 -53.67 53.54
N LEU A 677 -51.15 -52.79 53.83
CA LEU A 677 -51.19 -51.38 53.45
C LEU A 677 -51.07 -51.14 51.93
N VAL A 678 -50.39 -52.03 51.20
CA VAL A 678 -50.12 -51.85 49.75
C VAL A 678 -51.40 -51.95 48.92
N ASN A 679 -52.28 -52.89 49.26
CA ASN A 679 -53.50 -53.18 48.47
C ASN A 679 -54.57 -52.07 48.57
N ARG A 680 -54.43 -51.10 49.48
CA ARG A 680 -55.34 -49.95 49.61
C ARG A 680 -54.96 -48.77 48.69
N GLY A 681 -53.70 -48.67 48.28
CA GLY A 681 -53.21 -47.58 47.41
C GLY A 681 -53.64 -47.74 45.95
N ASN A 682 -53.42 -48.93 45.38
CA ASN A 682 -53.64 -49.25 43.96
C ASN A 682 -55.05 -48.89 43.44
N THR A 683 -56.06 -48.86 44.31
CA THR A 683 -57.46 -48.56 43.94
C THR A 683 -57.74 -47.07 43.76
N LEU A 684 -56.96 -46.19 44.39
CA LEU A 684 -57.10 -44.73 44.29
C LEU A 684 -56.38 -44.19 43.04
N ASP A 685 -55.19 -44.74 42.71
CA ASP A 685 -54.40 -44.38 41.53
C ASP A 685 -55.18 -44.51 40.21
N LEU A 686 -56.17 -45.40 40.15
CA LEU A 686 -57.02 -45.60 38.97
C LEU A 686 -58.02 -44.45 38.72
N GLN A 687 -58.46 -43.74 39.76
CA GLN A 687 -59.40 -42.63 39.64
C GLN A 687 -58.71 -41.30 39.28
N ILE A 688 -57.44 -41.14 39.67
CA ILE A 688 -56.63 -39.97 39.32
C ILE A 688 -56.39 -39.92 37.80
N ARG A 689 -56.03 -41.07 37.19
CA ARG A 689 -55.72 -41.22 35.75
C ARG A 689 -56.86 -40.95 34.77
N THR A 690 -58.09 -40.80 35.26
CA THR A 690 -59.22 -40.34 34.46
C THR A 690 -59.32 -38.81 34.42
N ALA A 691 -59.16 -38.13 35.55
CA ALA A 691 -59.20 -36.67 35.62
C ALA A 691 -58.01 -36.00 34.90
N GLU A 692 -56.82 -36.61 34.97
CA GLU A 692 -55.60 -36.13 34.28
C GLU A 692 -55.82 -35.92 32.76
N LYS A 693 -56.67 -36.72 32.11
CA LYS A 693 -56.91 -36.66 30.66
C LYS A 693 -57.83 -35.52 30.24
N GLU A 694 -58.78 -35.15 31.09
CA GLU A 694 -59.71 -34.05 30.82
C GLU A 694 -59.02 -32.69 31.02
N ILE A 695 -58.10 -32.61 31.98
CA ILE A 695 -57.20 -31.46 32.16
C ILE A 695 -56.34 -31.25 30.90
N GLN A 696 -55.67 -32.30 30.40
CA GLN A 696 -54.87 -32.21 29.16
C GLN A 696 -55.65 -31.67 27.96
N ALA A 697 -56.94 -32.02 27.81
CA ALA A 697 -57.75 -31.53 26.69
C ALA A 697 -57.98 -30.00 26.76
N MET A 698 -58.21 -29.46 27.96
CA MET A 698 -58.39 -28.02 28.15
C MET A 698 -57.06 -27.27 28.07
N GLU A 699 -55.98 -27.82 28.62
CA GLU A 699 -54.63 -27.28 28.48
C GLU A 699 -54.24 -27.13 27.02
N ASN A 700 -54.50 -28.14 26.17
CA ASN A 700 -54.18 -28.09 24.73
C ASN A 700 -54.87 -26.93 23.98
N THR A 701 -56.12 -26.59 24.32
CA THR A 701 -56.83 -25.44 23.70
C THR A 701 -56.33 -24.09 24.24
N LEU A 702 -55.97 -24.03 25.51
CA LEU A 702 -55.47 -22.81 26.16
C LEU A 702 -54.02 -22.52 25.74
N THR A 703 -53.19 -23.55 25.52
CA THR A 703 -51.86 -23.42 24.90
C THR A 703 -51.95 -23.02 23.43
N LEU A 704 -53.00 -23.42 22.70
CA LEU A 704 -53.27 -22.97 21.34
C LEU A 704 -53.43 -21.44 21.28
N VAL A 705 -54.32 -20.89 22.12
CA VAL A 705 -54.58 -19.44 22.18
C VAL A 705 -53.38 -18.67 22.75
N LYS A 706 -52.71 -19.20 23.79
CA LYS A 706 -51.47 -18.61 24.31
C LYS A 706 -50.37 -18.58 23.26
N SER A 707 -50.00 -19.72 22.68
CA SER A 707 -48.90 -19.78 21.69
C SER A 707 -49.13 -18.89 20.47
N ALA A 708 -50.38 -18.67 20.04
CA ALA A 708 -50.70 -17.65 19.04
C ALA A 708 -50.41 -16.23 19.57
N ASN A 709 -51.00 -15.85 20.71
CA ASN A 709 -50.86 -14.51 21.29
C ASN A 709 -49.42 -14.18 21.73
N ASP A 710 -48.67 -15.18 22.18
CA ASP A 710 -47.25 -15.10 22.53
C ASP A 710 -46.37 -14.98 21.27
N ARG A 711 -46.73 -15.63 20.14
CA ARG A 711 -46.11 -15.38 18.82
C ARG A 711 -46.38 -13.97 18.32
N PHE A 712 -47.60 -13.45 18.43
CA PHE A 712 -47.93 -12.06 18.10
C PHE A 712 -47.15 -11.05 18.97
N ARG A 713 -47.01 -11.32 20.27
CA ARG A 713 -46.16 -10.50 21.14
C ARG A 713 -44.68 -10.58 20.74
N SER A 714 -44.17 -11.78 20.46
CA SER A 714 -42.78 -11.99 20.05
C SER A 714 -42.44 -11.33 18.71
N SER A 715 -43.38 -11.28 17.75
CA SER A 715 -43.19 -10.60 16.47
C SER A 715 -43.23 -9.07 16.58
N LEU A 716 -43.99 -8.52 17.55
CA LEU A 716 -43.97 -7.10 17.88
C LEU A 716 -42.72 -6.70 18.69
N SER A 717 -42.20 -7.59 19.55
CA SER A 717 -41.04 -7.34 20.40
C SER A 717 -39.73 -7.91 19.81
N LEU A 718 -39.30 -7.37 18.67
CA LEU A 718 -37.88 -7.49 18.29
C LEU A 718 -37.01 -6.79 19.37
N PRO A 719 -35.98 -7.46 19.93
CA PRO A 719 -35.20 -6.92 21.03
C PRO A 719 -34.34 -5.73 20.59
N GLY A 720 -34.21 -4.72 21.47
CA GLY A 720 -33.25 -3.61 21.33
C GLY A 720 -33.82 -2.20 21.51
N ALA A 721 -35.12 -1.98 21.37
CA ALA A 721 -35.73 -0.65 21.32
C ALA A 721 -35.94 0.04 22.69
N GLN A 722 -34.91 0.10 23.55
CA GLN A 722 -34.94 0.75 24.88
C GLN A 722 -33.61 1.45 25.25
N GLN A 723 -33.02 2.21 24.31
CA GLN A 723 -31.84 3.08 24.54
C GLN A 723 -31.58 4.03 23.34
N ALA A 724 -32.48 5.01 23.11
CA ALA A 724 -32.30 6.01 22.04
C ALA A 724 -33.20 7.27 22.19
N GLU A 725 -33.24 7.87 23.39
CA GLU A 725 -33.68 9.27 23.56
C GLU A 725 -32.50 10.08 24.16
N ASP A 726 -32.53 11.40 23.95
CA ASP A 726 -31.55 12.41 24.41
C ASP A 726 -30.11 12.34 23.84
N VAL A 727 -29.93 12.91 22.63
CA VAL A 727 -28.69 13.61 22.25
C VAL A 727 -29.04 14.92 21.54
N GLU A 728 -28.81 16.07 22.17
CA GLU A 728 -28.93 17.38 21.53
C GLU A 728 -27.75 17.65 20.57
N ILE A 729 -27.99 18.47 19.53
CA ILE A 729 -27.00 18.73 18.48
C ILE A 729 -26.04 19.87 18.89
N ASP A 730 -24.74 19.54 18.89
CA ASP A 730 -23.65 20.45 19.26
C ASP A 730 -23.54 21.68 18.33
N PRO A 731 -23.66 22.93 18.84
CA PRO A 731 -23.67 24.14 18.02
C PRO A 731 -22.36 24.41 17.27
N ASP A 732 -21.24 23.80 17.67
CA ASP A 732 -19.91 24.10 17.13
C ASP A 732 -19.69 23.57 15.69
N LEU A 733 -20.57 22.68 15.22
CA LEU A 733 -20.65 22.22 13.83
C LEU A 733 -21.30 23.27 12.91
N ALA A 734 -22.33 23.96 13.40
CA ALA A 734 -23.08 24.96 12.62
C ALA A 734 -22.26 26.24 12.32
N GLY A 735 -21.20 26.51 13.10
CA GLY A 735 -20.26 27.60 12.84
C GLY A 735 -19.34 27.30 11.64
N LYS A 736 -18.76 26.09 11.60
CA LYS A 736 -17.75 25.68 10.61
C LYS A 736 -18.31 25.58 9.18
N ILE A 737 -19.58 25.20 9.05
CA ILE A 737 -20.29 25.14 7.75
C ILE A 737 -20.34 26.54 7.11
N LYS A 738 -20.80 27.55 7.86
CA LYS A 738 -21.01 28.93 7.36
C LYS A 738 -19.72 29.59 6.87
N SER A 739 -18.60 29.37 7.55
CA SER A 739 -17.30 29.91 7.13
C SER A 739 -16.84 29.37 5.77
N GLU A 740 -17.11 28.10 5.48
CA GLU A 740 -16.68 27.49 4.21
C GLU A 740 -17.66 27.80 3.07
N GLU A 741 -18.95 27.99 3.36
CA GLU A 741 -19.93 28.55 2.41
C GLU A 741 -19.53 29.95 1.95
N GLU A 742 -19.19 30.86 2.88
CA GLU A 742 -18.70 32.21 2.54
C GLU A 742 -17.45 32.19 1.65
N ARG A 743 -16.52 31.28 1.94
CA ARG A 743 -15.29 31.08 1.18
C ARG A 743 -15.59 30.57 -0.23
N GLN A 744 -16.54 29.64 -0.37
CA GLN A 744 -16.99 29.13 -1.66
C GLN A 744 -17.66 30.21 -2.52
N VAL A 745 -18.43 31.12 -1.92
CA VAL A 745 -19.07 32.25 -2.62
C VAL A 745 -18.02 33.23 -3.18
N LYS A 746 -16.99 33.56 -2.40
CA LYS A 746 -15.90 34.47 -2.82
C LYS A 746 -15.14 33.92 -4.04
N LEU A 747 -14.73 32.66 -4.01
CA LEU A 747 -14.10 31.97 -5.15
C LEU A 747 -15.00 31.89 -6.40
N LYS A 748 -16.32 31.69 -6.23
CA LYS A 748 -17.28 31.70 -7.34
C LYS A 748 -17.45 33.09 -7.99
N ALA A 749 -17.25 34.18 -7.24
CA ALA A 749 -17.29 35.53 -7.78
C ALA A 749 -16.05 35.86 -8.64
N GLU A 750 -14.84 35.56 -8.14
CA GLU A 750 -13.59 35.77 -8.87
C GLU A 750 -13.53 34.98 -10.19
N LEU A 751 -14.03 33.74 -10.18
CA LEU A 751 -14.10 32.90 -11.39
C LEU A 751 -15.02 33.51 -12.46
N ARG A 752 -16.13 34.14 -12.06
CA ARG A 752 -17.03 34.84 -13.00
C ARG A 752 -16.35 36.06 -13.61
N GLN A 753 -15.69 36.89 -12.79
CA GLN A 753 -15.00 38.09 -13.26
C GLN A 753 -13.91 37.76 -14.30
N LYS A 754 -13.11 36.71 -14.06
CA LYS A 754 -12.07 36.26 -15.01
C LYS A 754 -12.66 35.81 -16.35
N LYS A 755 -13.71 34.98 -16.33
CA LYS A 755 -14.41 34.56 -17.56
C LYS A 755 -15.03 35.73 -18.33
N GLU A 756 -15.53 36.75 -17.63
CA GLU A 756 -16.08 37.94 -18.28
C GLU A 756 -14.98 38.80 -18.95
N THR A 757 -13.79 38.90 -18.34
CA THR A 757 -12.64 39.56 -18.99
C THR A 757 -12.10 38.78 -20.19
N GLU A 758 -12.08 37.45 -20.12
CA GLU A 758 -11.67 36.56 -21.20
C GLU A 758 -12.60 36.68 -22.42
N ALA A 759 -13.92 36.64 -22.20
CA ALA A 759 -14.93 36.84 -23.24
C ALA A 759 -14.80 38.21 -23.94
N LYS A 760 -14.53 39.28 -23.18
CA LYS A 760 -14.32 40.64 -23.72
C LYS A 760 -13.03 40.78 -24.54
N MET A 761 -11.99 40.01 -24.23
CA MET A 761 -10.78 39.94 -25.07
C MET A 761 -11.03 39.11 -26.33
N TYR A 762 -11.76 38.00 -26.22
CA TYR A 762 -12.09 37.16 -27.38
C TYR A 762 -12.92 37.92 -28.43
N THR A 763 -13.97 38.64 -28.03
CA THR A 763 -14.77 39.48 -28.95
C THR A 763 -13.93 40.61 -29.56
N LYS A 764 -13.08 41.29 -28.77
CA LYS A 764 -12.19 42.33 -29.31
C LYS A 764 -11.20 41.76 -30.34
N CYS A 765 -10.65 40.58 -30.10
CA CYS A 765 -9.77 39.89 -31.05
C CYS A 765 -10.50 39.46 -32.33
N GLN A 766 -11.79 39.10 -32.23
CA GLN A 766 -12.58 38.75 -33.40
C GLN A 766 -12.91 39.99 -34.24
N ASN A 767 -13.46 41.04 -33.64
CA ASN A 767 -13.78 42.29 -34.33
C ASN A 767 -12.56 42.90 -35.07
N LEU A 768 -11.34 42.76 -34.52
CA LEU A 768 -10.11 43.22 -35.17
C LEU A 768 -9.67 42.35 -36.36
N ARG A 769 -10.01 41.06 -36.39
CA ARG A 769 -9.80 40.19 -37.57
C ARG A 769 -10.81 40.51 -38.66
N ASP A 770 -12.07 40.72 -38.28
CA ASP A 770 -13.15 41.02 -39.21
C ASP A 770 -12.87 42.37 -39.91
N GLN A 771 -12.45 43.39 -39.13
CA GLN A 771 -11.97 44.67 -39.67
C GLN A 771 -10.72 44.53 -40.55
N LEU A 772 -9.77 43.66 -40.21
CA LEU A 772 -8.61 43.40 -41.07
C LEU A 772 -9.06 42.86 -42.43
N ALA A 773 -9.90 41.83 -42.45
CA ALA A 773 -10.41 41.22 -43.67
C ALA A 773 -11.16 42.23 -44.56
N GLU A 774 -12.02 43.08 -43.98
CA GLU A 774 -12.66 44.17 -44.72
C GLU A 774 -11.65 45.15 -45.34
N THR A 775 -10.60 45.54 -44.61
CA THR A 775 -9.58 46.45 -45.15
C THR A 775 -8.71 45.80 -46.23
N GLU A 776 -8.41 44.50 -46.12
CA GLU A 776 -7.68 43.73 -47.13
C GLU A 776 -8.52 43.56 -48.41
N GLU A 777 -9.82 43.30 -48.29
CA GLU A 777 -10.71 43.22 -49.46
C GLU A 777 -10.85 44.58 -50.17
N ARG A 778 -11.12 45.66 -49.41
CA ARG A 778 -11.18 47.03 -49.96
C ARG A 778 -9.87 47.43 -50.65
N TYR A 779 -8.72 47.04 -50.10
CA TYR A 779 -7.41 47.29 -50.72
C TYR A 779 -7.22 46.51 -52.03
N GLN A 780 -7.66 45.25 -52.09
CA GLN A 780 -7.64 44.47 -53.33
C GLN A 780 -8.58 45.06 -54.40
N GLN A 781 -9.79 45.47 -54.01
CA GLN A 781 -10.75 46.15 -54.90
C GLN A 781 -10.14 47.44 -55.49
N LEU A 782 -9.51 48.27 -54.65
CA LEU A 782 -8.81 49.49 -55.10
C LEU A 782 -7.60 49.21 -56.01
N ILE A 783 -6.89 48.09 -55.82
CA ILE A 783 -5.84 47.65 -56.75
C ILE A 783 -6.44 47.28 -58.11
N THR A 784 -7.54 46.52 -58.16
CA THR A 784 -8.20 46.16 -59.43
C THR A 784 -8.74 47.40 -60.15
N GLU A 785 -9.42 48.30 -59.45
CA GLU A 785 -9.85 49.57 -60.04
C GLU A 785 -8.67 50.44 -60.52
N SER A 786 -7.55 50.43 -59.79
CA SER A 786 -6.33 51.15 -60.21
C SER A 786 -5.73 50.57 -61.49
N ALA A 787 -5.75 49.24 -61.66
CA ALA A 787 -5.29 48.56 -62.85
C ALA A 787 -6.21 48.83 -64.06
N GLU A 788 -7.54 48.76 -63.87
CA GLU A 788 -8.53 49.08 -64.90
C GLU A 788 -8.44 50.55 -65.35
N ARG A 789 -8.34 51.49 -64.40
CA ARG A 789 -8.16 52.92 -64.70
C ARG A 789 -6.83 53.20 -65.41
N LYS A 790 -5.76 52.47 -65.11
CA LYS A 790 -4.49 52.54 -65.85
C LYS A 790 -4.63 52.01 -67.27
N HIS A 791 -5.27 50.86 -67.46
CA HIS A 791 -5.54 50.31 -68.80
C HIS A 791 -6.34 51.30 -69.66
N MET A 792 -7.38 51.91 -69.09
CA MET A 792 -8.18 52.94 -69.78
C MET A 792 -7.33 54.19 -70.13
N VAL A 793 -6.40 54.60 -69.27
CA VAL A 793 -5.46 55.70 -69.57
C VAL A 793 -4.47 55.29 -70.68
N ASP A 794 -3.91 54.09 -70.63
CA ASP A 794 -2.99 53.58 -71.66
C ASP A 794 -3.69 53.46 -73.03
N GLU A 795 -4.95 53.02 -73.06
CA GLU A 795 -5.79 53.00 -74.26
C GLU A 795 -6.07 54.41 -74.80
N LEU A 796 -6.41 55.37 -73.93
CA LEU A 796 -6.63 56.76 -74.32
C LEU A 796 -5.33 57.46 -74.78
N GLU A 797 -4.18 57.19 -74.16
CA GLU A 797 -2.89 57.72 -74.63
C GLU A 797 -2.47 57.06 -75.96
N ARG A 798 -2.80 55.78 -76.19
CA ARG A 798 -2.64 55.09 -77.48
C ARG A 798 -3.54 55.70 -78.56
N GLU A 799 -4.80 56.00 -78.26
CA GLU A 799 -5.70 56.70 -79.17
C GLU A 799 -5.24 58.14 -79.45
N ILE A 800 -4.81 58.89 -78.43
CA ILE A 800 -4.24 60.23 -78.60
C ILE A 800 -3.01 60.15 -79.50
N ALA A 801 -2.10 59.18 -79.31
CA ALA A 801 -0.94 58.99 -80.18
C ALA A 801 -1.33 58.66 -81.64
N GLU A 802 -2.35 57.82 -81.85
CA GLU A 802 -2.92 57.59 -83.19
C GLU A 802 -3.49 58.88 -83.81
N GLN A 803 -4.28 59.66 -83.06
CA GLN A 803 -4.83 60.93 -83.52
C GLN A 803 -3.74 61.96 -83.79
N ASP A 804 -2.67 61.98 -83.01
CA ASP A 804 -1.53 62.86 -83.21
C ASP A 804 -0.71 62.45 -84.45
N VAL A 805 -0.67 61.16 -84.81
CA VAL A 805 -0.16 60.68 -86.11
C VAL A 805 -1.09 61.05 -87.26
N LYS A 806 -2.42 60.93 -87.09
CA LYS A 806 -3.42 61.36 -88.09
C LYS A 806 -3.34 62.88 -88.32
N LEU A 807 -3.18 63.68 -87.27
CA LEU A 807 -2.91 65.12 -87.32
C LEU A 807 -1.56 65.44 -87.98
N LYS A 808 -0.47 64.76 -87.63
CA LYS A 808 0.84 64.98 -88.28
C LYS A 808 0.78 64.66 -89.78
N ARG A 809 0.02 63.64 -90.20
CA ARG A 809 -0.28 63.35 -91.62
C ARG A 809 -1.12 64.47 -92.26
N ALA A 810 -2.17 64.94 -91.59
CA ALA A 810 -3.01 66.05 -92.09
C ALA A 810 -2.20 67.36 -92.23
N PHE A 811 -1.37 67.72 -91.24
CA PHE A 811 -0.46 68.86 -91.32
C PHE A 811 0.61 68.68 -92.41
N ALA A 812 1.12 67.46 -92.62
CA ALA A 812 2.05 67.19 -93.72
C ALA A 812 1.37 67.36 -95.09
N GLN A 813 0.12 66.91 -95.24
CA GLN A 813 -0.71 67.14 -96.44
C GLN A 813 -1.04 68.63 -96.62
N ALA A 814 -1.44 69.36 -95.56
CA ALA A 814 -1.68 70.80 -95.61
C ALA A 814 -0.40 71.58 -95.98
N ARG A 815 0.76 71.22 -95.42
CA ARG A 815 2.08 71.77 -95.80
C ARG A 815 2.53 71.34 -97.20
N ARG A 816 2.02 70.24 -97.74
CA ARG A 816 2.23 69.83 -99.14
C ARG A 816 1.35 70.69 -100.06
N LEU A 817 0.06 70.83 -99.75
CA LEU A 817 -0.87 71.69 -100.49
C LEU A 817 -0.46 73.17 -100.44
N LYS A 818 0.05 73.69 -99.31
CA LYS A 818 0.64 75.06 -99.24
C LYS A 818 1.89 75.20 -100.13
N ARG A 819 2.68 74.13 -100.32
CA ARG A 819 3.79 74.11 -101.28
C ARG A 819 3.33 73.98 -102.74
N GLU A 820 2.30 73.19 -103.01
CA GLU A 820 1.69 73.06 -104.35
C GLU A 820 0.96 74.34 -104.76
N LEU A 821 0.39 75.11 -103.82
CA LEU A 821 -0.13 76.48 -104.06
C LEU A 821 0.98 77.50 -104.34
N ARG A 822 2.15 77.36 -103.70
CA ARG A 822 3.35 78.18 -103.97
C ARG A 822 4.08 77.81 -105.26
N ALA A 823 3.77 76.67 -105.88
CA ALA A 823 4.39 76.20 -107.13
C ALA A 823 3.89 77.00 -108.35
N GLY A 824 4.28 78.27 -108.40
CA GLY A 824 3.91 79.24 -109.45
C GLY A 824 4.00 80.71 -109.04
N HIS A 825 4.25 81.04 -107.76
CA HIS A 825 4.28 82.42 -107.26
C HIS A 825 5.49 82.70 -106.37
N SER A 826 6.25 83.76 -106.66
CA SER A 826 7.48 84.16 -105.94
C SER A 826 7.21 85.05 -104.72
N GLY A 827 6.16 84.78 -103.95
CA GLY A 827 5.77 85.56 -102.78
C GLY A 827 4.51 84.99 -102.10
N PRO A 828 4.15 85.46 -100.89
CA PRO A 828 2.94 85.02 -100.22
C PRO A 828 1.71 85.44 -101.03
N THR A 829 0.89 84.45 -101.39
CA THR A 829 -0.32 84.69 -102.20
C THR A 829 -1.38 85.45 -101.40
N PHE A 830 -2.42 85.93 -102.08
CA PHE A 830 -3.52 86.63 -101.40
C PHE A 830 -4.20 85.73 -100.36
N GLU A 831 -4.38 84.44 -100.68
CA GLU A 831 -4.95 83.43 -99.78
C GLU A 831 -4.05 83.13 -98.58
N GLU A 832 -2.71 83.22 -98.72
CA GLU A 832 -1.79 83.07 -97.59
C GLU A 832 -1.87 84.27 -96.64
N ARG A 833 -1.91 85.50 -97.17
CA ARG A 833 -2.10 86.71 -96.33
C ARG A 833 -3.46 86.73 -95.65
N ASP A 834 -4.53 86.32 -96.33
CA ASP A 834 -5.87 86.18 -95.74
C ASP A 834 -5.92 85.05 -94.70
N LEU A 835 -5.21 83.93 -94.90
CA LEU A 835 -5.02 82.91 -93.87
C LEU A 835 -4.28 83.46 -92.65
N GLU A 836 -3.14 84.12 -92.84
CA GLU A 836 -2.33 84.67 -91.75
C GLU A 836 -3.07 85.78 -90.99
N VAL A 837 -3.87 86.62 -91.67
CA VAL A 837 -4.76 87.60 -91.01
C VAL A 837 -5.90 86.92 -90.25
N ARG A 838 -6.48 85.81 -90.74
CA ARG A 838 -7.51 85.04 -90.02
C ARG A 838 -6.93 84.27 -88.84
N GLU A 839 -5.74 83.70 -88.98
CA GLU A 839 -5.01 83.01 -87.91
C GLU A 839 -4.62 84.02 -86.82
N MET A 840 -4.09 85.19 -87.17
CA MET A 840 -3.83 86.28 -86.21
C MET A 840 -5.10 86.77 -85.52
N LYS A 841 -6.24 86.89 -86.23
CA LYS A 841 -7.54 87.20 -85.61
C LYS A 841 -8.03 86.08 -84.68
N ARG A 842 -7.81 84.80 -85.02
CA ARG A 842 -8.15 83.63 -84.18
C ARG A 842 -7.27 83.55 -82.94
N VAL A 843 -5.95 83.76 -83.07
CA VAL A 843 -5.00 83.77 -81.95
C VAL A 843 -5.27 84.96 -81.03
N SER A 844 -5.49 86.16 -81.59
CA SER A 844 -5.83 87.35 -80.80
C SER A 844 -7.15 87.17 -80.03
N SER A 845 -8.20 86.65 -80.67
CA SER A 845 -9.48 86.38 -79.99
C SER A 845 -9.42 85.21 -78.99
N ALA A 846 -8.55 84.21 -79.20
CA ALA A 846 -8.28 83.16 -78.21
C ALA A 846 -7.50 83.68 -76.99
N ALA A 847 -6.46 84.48 -77.21
CA ALA A 847 -5.71 85.15 -76.15
C ALA A 847 -6.59 86.12 -75.35
N LEU A 848 -7.46 86.89 -76.03
CA LEU A 848 -8.45 87.73 -75.38
C LEU A 848 -9.44 86.91 -74.53
N LYS A 849 -9.90 85.73 -74.98
CA LYS A 849 -10.72 84.84 -74.13
C LYS A 849 -9.98 84.35 -72.90
N GLN A 850 -8.73 83.89 -73.04
CA GLN A 850 -7.92 83.45 -71.90
C GLN A 850 -7.69 84.58 -70.90
N LEU A 851 -7.43 85.80 -71.36
CA LEU A 851 -7.33 87.00 -70.51
C LEU A 851 -8.68 87.41 -69.87
N TRP A 852 -9.81 87.11 -70.51
CA TRP A 852 -11.16 87.32 -69.97
C TRP A 852 -11.52 86.27 -68.90
N GLU A 853 -11.00 85.05 -69.03
CA GLU A 853 -11.27 83.90 -68.16
C GLU A 853 -10.39 83.90 -66.89
N LEU A 854 -9.21 84.54 -66.92
CA LEU A 854 -8.24 84.68 -65.81
C LEU A 854 -8.69 85.59 -64.62
N GLY A 855 -9.99 85.67 -64.35
CA GLY A 855 -10.53 86.17 -63.08
C GLY A 855 -10.85 87.67 -63.00
N PRO A 856 -11.39 88.12 -61.85
CA PRO A 856 -12.03 89.44 -61.72
C PRO A 856 -11.07 90.64 -61.77
N GLN A 857 -9.78 90.47 -61.44
CA GLN A 857 -8.80 91.56 -61.44
C GLN A 857 -8.29 91.90 -62.85
N ALA A 858 -8.24 90.93 -63.78
CA ALA A 858 -7.80 91.15 -65.16
C ALA A 858 -8.86 91.88 -66.00
N LYS A 859 -10.14 91.55 -65.80
CA LYS A 859 -11.28 92.10 -66.58
C LYS A 859 -11.32 93.64 -66.70
N PRO A 860 -11.21 94.45 -65.63
CA PRO A 860 -11.24 95.91 -65.76
C PRO A 860 -9.99 96.49 -66.44
N LEU A 861 -8.83 95.83 -66.34
CA LEU A 861 -7.60 96.22 -67.04
C LEU A 861 -7.70 95.93 -68.54
N VAL A 862 -8.17 94.74 -68.92
CA VAL A 862 -8.40 94.37 -70.33
C VAL A 862 -9.47 95.26 -70.96
N ALA A 863 -10.56 95.56 -70.24
CA ALA A 863 -11.59 96.50 -70.69
C ALA A 863 -11.01 97.91 -70.95
N LYS A 864 -10.18 98.45 -70.04
CA LYS A 864 -9.49 99.73 -70.25
C LYS A 864 -8.61 99.71 -71.49
N TYR A 865 -7.74 98.70 -71.66
CA TYR A 865 -6.82 98.66 -72.81
C TYR A 865 -7.52 98.46 -74.16
N LEU A 866 -8.70 97.81 -74.20
CA LEU A 866 -9.54 97.76 -75.39
C LEU A 866 -10.19 99.13 -75.68
N GLN A 867 -10.62 99.84 -74.64
CA GLN A 867 -11.24 101.17 -74.73
C GLN A 867 -10.23 102.27 -75.12
N GLU A 868 -8.96 102.15 -74.73
CA GLU A 868 -7.84 103.01 -75.17
C GLU A 868 -7.37 102.74 -76.62
N LYS A 869 -8.03 101.84 -77.35
CA LYS A 869 -7.64 101.37 -78.69
C LYS A 869 -8.82 101.26 -79.66
N ASP A 870 -9.97 101.85 -79.33
CA ASP A 870 -11.21 101.83 -80.13
C ASP A 870 -11.67 100.42 -80.55
N LEU A 871 -11.41 99.41 -79.70
CA LEU A 871 -11.77 98.02 -79.96
C LEU A 871 -13.09 97.65 -79.23
N PRO A 872 -13.99 96.86 -79.86
CA PRO A 872 -15.27 96.50 -79.25
C PRO A 872 -15.10 95.75 -77.92
N THR A 873 -15.78 96.24 -76.89
CA THR A 873 -15.73 95.72 -75.50
C THR A 873 -16.72 94.59 -75.21
N GLU A 874 -17.41 94.06 -76.22
CA GLU A 874 -18.32 92.91 -76.09
C GLU A 874 -17.61 91.57 -76.35
N ALA A 875 -17.94 90.56 -75.55
CA ALA A 875 -17.29 89.24 -75.64
C ALA A 875 -17.67 88.51 -76.96
N PRO A 876 -16.71 87.86 -77.65
CA PRO A 876 -16.99 87.14 -78.90
C PRO A 876 -17.84 85.88 -78.67
N GLN A 877 -19.16 86.05 -78.79
CA GLN A 877 -20.16 84.97 -78.73
C GLN A 877 -20.00 84.03 -79.93
N PHE A 878 -19.57 82.80 -79.67
CA PHE A 878 -19.67 81.70 -80.63
C PHE A 878 -20.89 80.85 -80.27
N LYS A 879 -21.82 80.66 -81.22
CA LYS A 879 -23.05 79.90 -81.01
C LYS A 879 -22.75 78.39 -80.94
N ALA A 880 -22.47 77.90 -79.72
CA ALA A 880 -22.36 76.47 -79.45
C ALA A 880 -23.74 75.80 -79.68
N ARG A 881 -23.76 74.78 -80.54
CA ARG A 881 -24.99 74.04 -80.89
C ARG A 881 -25.18 72.91 -79.87
N THR A 882 -26.02 73.15 -78.86
CA THR A 882 -26.30 72.16 -77.80
C THR A 882 -26.89 70.87 -78.38
N SER A 883 -26.17 69.76 -78.28
CA SER A 883 -26.78 68.43 -78.36
C SER A 883 -27.32 68.04 -76.99
N LYS A 884 -28.43 67.30 -76.94
CA LYS A 884 -29.08 66.85 -75.70
C LYS A 884 -28.74 65.39 -75.38
N THR A 885 -29.06 65.00 -74.14
CA THR A 885 -29.19 63.62 -73.63
C THR A 885 -27.99 62.69 -73.79
N LEU A 886 -27.26 62.51 -72.69
CA LEU A 886 -27.44 61.31 -71.87
C LEU A 886 -27.00 61.59 -70.42
N SER A 887 -27.86 61.31 -69.45
CA SER A 887 -27.63 61.61 -68.03
C SER A 887 -28.48 60.70 -67.14
N GLN A 888 -27.97 59.49 -66.86
CA GLN A 888 -28.56 58.58 -65.87
C GLN A 888 -27.51 57.53 -65.47
N LEU A 889 -26.92 57.71 -64.27
CA LEU A 889 -26.33 56.66 -63.43
C LEU A 889 -25.88 57.28 -62.10
N SER A 890 -26.86 57.72 -61.31
CA SER A 890 -26.65 58.17 -59.93
C SER A 890 -26.61 56.94 -59.01
N ILE A 891 -25.42 56.40 -58.76
CA ILE A 891 -25.24 55.36 -57.72
C ILE A 891 -25.23 56.06 -56.36
N THR A 892 -26.34 55.96 -55.64
CA THR A 892 -26.41 56.32 -54.22
C THR A 892 -25.81 55.18 -53.40
N GLY A 893 -24.57 55.35 -52.94
CA GLY A 893 -24.05 54.51 -51.86
C GLY A 893 -24.86 54.76 -50.57
N PRO A 894 -25.24 53.72 -49.82
CA PRO A 894 -25.85 53.91 -48.51
C PRO A 894 -24.81 54.48 -47.53
N SER A 895 -25.19 55.53 -46.82
CA SER A 895 -24.46 56.01 -45.64
C SER A 895 -24.90 55.25 -44.40
N GLU A 896 -23.95 54.66 -43.68
CA GLU A 896 -24.03 54.44 -42.24
C GLU A 896 -23.59 55.70 -41.47
#